data_AF-A0AAU3YT33-F1
#
_entry.id   AF-A0AAU3YT33-F1
#
_cell.length_a   1.000
_cell.length_b   1.000
_cell.length_c   1.000
_cell.angle_alpha   90.00
_cell.angle_beta   90.00
_cell.angle_gamma   90.00
#
_symmetry.space_group_name_H-M   'P 1'
#
loop_
_entity.id
_entity.type
_entity.pdbx_description
1 polymer ?
#
loop_
_entity_poly.entity_id
_entity_poly.type
_entity_poly.pdbx_seq_one_letter_code
_entity_poly.pdbx_strand_id
1 'polypeptide(L)'
;MTVTLTCKDKEIERTATLAPVDRLDGWTGRTVAVQTAASVARGKLGDLVKEAAQGVPQVLTRRGRQVAVLLDLQATRAPRAASGRRLVSVGEVMEGVTTQLGLSFGLPPLDGVVRGISRSRLTLVAARPGAGGSLLGIAAARQTSLADGRSLLYAASGLSRTDVMTRLVASHAGVRYVELRSGELGEEDVARVRQAETEIHEQHRDKILIDDGSGLDAAAIRESCENWPATPLSLVVVDRLQRVADPQLPLSGAAVEDAARDLARLARQTQVPVLAVVDSDDPEFVATLDADVTLTLARMGQATRIDVAERDMGYLTSVVVEPDMQRARFLPIPARAAERLLRDDVEEGDATVPATAPAPSTTAAEQAPPPAADDTLGEEAQPSPAPAPLPVPEPAAAAAGDAEADAAAPAPEPVEHRPGSWPAAVTQAATAAAAAHVPAAGENAAPAPDPDDMPEEDPTSEPDQGRRNMEYGPFAVIDAAQDGTLSALLASGKRIPCRARTLPELVAWTADRNFGTPRLNAHGRDGDPLAVLTTQAALALGLPESIGGADRALPADHQAIADLAAHGWQLPQRGDKPWFSTWARIYQKVERGRRSVQLAVLPWGALTAGGWPLPFDKDTKKPLSTPAEVVKFLREFSNRFLTPVGTTAVTGQEMMRALRPRTRAWREESTGKLRPKWNTNALLVPVDPAPPEATKDHPLAEGRDEKDPSQVLHEEALQWFREPTDEERRMPFVVGIDIHMAFFAACNGTILGRCAPYTLEHPAFDKKLAGSWLEDLSGVPVDPLLPSPFTPDGRHPTGPGWYQTYTVALATEMGHTPRPQRAHVRPTEDQAKRLGLAPHPDRYDEARKAAGPVPPFGAGTYLRDWYDHINRGYLQTMAELGLVHGENGKALAAREYLDAWAEVTAKRRPKNVMKEDDFENNLLLLAAIKQNVKGAIGKYQEGPHDYGRRALGKNARWKALDRPDWRPDHRAAIIARSRAVMNRKIMATAKATGARPLGVNVDCIAYASPTPDILWLTGHSGGFTVGPNPGFVKMEGVQSMDWLLQTIAAGKNPASQIKDGRTSAARDGE
;
A
#
# COMPACT_ATOMS: atom_id res chain seq x y z
N MET A 1 8.10 -14.47 -1.94
CA MET A 1 8.78 -15.67 -1.44
C MET A 1 9.91 -15.91 -2.41
N THR A 2 11.15 -15.72 -1.96
CA THR A 2 12.35 -16.01 -2.75
C THR A 2 12.59 -17.51 -2.77
N VAL A 3 13.10 -18.06 -3.88
CA VAL A 3 13.28 -19.51 -4.08
C VAL A 3 14.67 -19.73 -4.63
N THR A 4 15.52 -20.45 -3.90
CA THR A 4 16.84 -20.86 -4.41
C THR A 4 16.65 -21.96 -5.44
N LEU A 5 17.28 -21.79 -6.61
CA LEU A 5 17.33 -22.74 -7.70
C LEU A 5 18.77 -23.21 -7.89
N THR A 6 18.94 -24.51 -8.08
CA THR A 6 20.25 -25.15 -8.20
C THR A 6 20.35 -25.90 -9.53
N CYS A 7 21.46 -25.70 -10.25
CA CYS A 7 21.76 -26.40 -11.50
C CYS A 7 23.07 -27.18 -11.33
N LYS A 8 23.05 -28.48 -11.66
CA LYS A 8 24.25 -29.33 -11.76
C LYS A 8 24.62 -29.52 -13.21
N ASP A 9 25.88 -29.26 -13.54
CA ASP A 9 26.45 -29.54 -14.87
C ASP A 9 27.88 -30.05 -14.68
N LYS A 10 28.16 -31.27 -15.13
CA LYS A 10 29.47 -31.96 -15.10
C LYS A 10 30.31 -31.64 -13.85
N GLU A 11 29.83 -32.14 -12.70
CA GLU A 11 30.42 -32.01 -11.35
C GLU A 11 30.40 -30.62 -10.70
N ILE A 12 30.02 -29.55 -11.40
CA ILE A 12 29.90 -28.20 -10.81
C ILE A 12 28.42 -27.89 -10.49
N GLU A 13 28.16 -27.48 -9.25
CA GLU A 13 26.85 -27.10 -8.74
C GLU A 13 26.76 -25.57 -8.59
N ARG A 14 25.80 -24.94 -9.28
CA ARG A 14 25.60 -23.47 -9.25
C ARG A 14 24.21 -23.12 -8.73
N THR A 15 24.11 -22.08 -7.91
CA THR A 15 22.86 -21.66 -7.25
C THR A 15 22.51 -20.21 -7.56
N ALA A 16 21.24 -19.93 -7.74
CA ALA A 16 20.71 -18.58 -7.91
C ALA A 16 19.35 -18.43 -7.21
N THR A 17 19.07 -17.25 -6.65
CA THR A 17 17.83 -16.94 -5.94
C THR A 17 16.81 -16.33 -6.89
N LEU A 18 15.76 -17.08 -7.24
CA LEU A 18 14.60 -16.56 -7.94
C LEU A 18 13.74 -15.75 -6.96
N ALA A 19 13.74 -14.43 -7.14
CA ALA A 19 13.03 -13.48 -6.30
C ALA A 19 11.89 -12.80 -7.10
N PRO A 20 10.64 -12.79 -6.59
CA PRO A 20 9.57 -11.99 -7.17
C PRO A 20 9.92 -10.50 -7.13
N VAL A 21 9.72 -9.81 -8.25
CA VAL A 21 10.08 -8.39 -8.42
C VAL A 21 9.33 -7.49 -7.43
N ASP A 22 8.08 -7.84 -7.10
CA ASP A 22 7.25 -7.17 -6.10
C ASP A 22 7.66 -7.43 -4.64
N ARG A 23 8.74 -8.20 -4.41
CA ARG A 23 9.31 -8.49 -3.08
C ARG A 23 10.82 -8.20 -2.99
N LEU A 24 11.36 -7.54 -4.00
CA LEU A 24 12.68 -6.93 -3.94
C LEU A 24 12.46 -5.43 -3.76
N ASP A 25 12.51 -4.97 -2.51
CA ASP A 25 12.38 -3.56 -2.20
C ASP A 25 13.51 -2.80 -2.91
N GLY A 26 13.14 -1.90 -3.83
CA GLY A 26 14.07 -1.20 -4.72
C GLY A 26 14.31 -1.83 -6.10
N TRP A 27 13.59 -2.90 -6.48
CA TRP A 27 13.63 -3.39 -7.86
C TRP A 27 12.83 -2.50 -8.81
N THR A 28 13.51 -1.51 -9.42
CA THR A 28 12.93 -0.61 -10.43
C THR A 28 12.91 -1.21 -11.84
N GLY A 29 13.69 -2.27 -12.08
CA GLY A 29 13.62 -3.08 -13.30
C GLY A 29 14.09 -2.41 -14.59
N ARG A 30 14.83 -1.30 -14.54
CA ARG A 30 15.23 -0.57 -15.75
C ARG A 30 16.51 -1.10 -16.42
N THR A 31 17.44 -1.68 -15.67
CA THR A 31 18.78 -2.07 -16.15
C THR A 31 19.00 -3.58 -16.17
N VAL A 32 18.28 -4.28 -17.05
CA VAL A 32 18.67 -5.65 -17.47
C VAL A 32 18.49 -5.79 -18.98
N ALA A 33 19.60 -5.96 -19.69
CA ALA A 33 19.66 -6.03 -21.15
C ALA A 33 18.98 -7.29 -21.72
N VAL A 34 18.95 -8.39 -20.95
CA VAL A 34 18.35 -9.68 -21.36
C VAL A 34 17.10 -9.96 -20.53
N GLN A 35 15.93 -9.68 -21.10
CA GLN A 35 14.65 -9.98 -20.48
C GLN A 35 14.03 -11.23 -21.11
N THR A 36 14.01 -12.34 -20.37
CA THR A 36 13.44 -13.59 -20.87
C THR A 36 11.96 -13.67 -20.53
N ALA A 37 11.10 -13.84 -21.54
CA ALA A 37 9.68 -14.10 -21.30
C ALA A 37 9.51 -15.40 -20.49
N ALA A 38 8.69 -15.36 -19.43
CA ALA A 38 8.47 -16.48 -18.51
C ALA A 38 7.89 -17.75 -19.19
N SER A 39 7.30 -17.60 -20.38
CA SER A 39 6.91 -18.72 -21.26
C SER A 39 8.11 -19.43 -21.90
N VAL A 40 9.19 -18.68 -22.23
CA VAL A 40 10.43 -19.18 -22.85
C VAL A 40 11.40 -19.68 -21.78
N ALA A 41 11.49 -19.00 -20.64
CA ALA A 41 12.40 -19.34 -19.54
C ALA A 41 12.24 -20.79 -19.03
N ARG A 42 11.04 -21.37 -19.16
CA ARG A 42 10.76 -22.76 -18.75
C ARG A 42 11.61 -23.80 -19.50
N GLY A 43 12.04 -23.51 -20.72
CA GLY A 43 12.91 -24.39 -21.53
C GLY A 43 14.41 -24.11 -21.41
N LYS A 44 14.81 -23.00 -20.76
CA LYS A 44 16.22 -22.54 -20.64
C LYS A 44 16.65 -22.26 -19.20
N LEU A 45 15.89 -22.76 -18.22
CA LEU A 45 16.06 -22.37 -16.81
C LEU A 45 17.44 -22.73 -16.25
N GLY A 46 18.06 -23.82 -16.71
CA GLY A 46 19.40 -24.22 -16.29
C GLY A 46 20.47 -23.18 -16.65
N ASP A 47 20.42 -22.64 -17.86
CA ASP A 47 21.40 -21.65 -18.33
C ASP A 47 21.18 -20.28 -17.68
N LEU A 48 19.92 -19.88 -17.48
CA LEU A 48 19.58 -18.68 -16.70
C LEU A 48 20.05 -18.77 -15.23
N VAL A 49 20.05 -19.96 -14.62
CA VAL A 49 20.64 -20.16 -13.28
C VAL A 49 22.18 -20.06 -13.34
N LYS A 50 22.84 -20.58 -14.38
CA LYS A 50 24.30 -20.50 -14.55
C LYS A 50 24.79 -19.05 -14.73
N GLU A 51 24.05 -18.23 -15.48
CA GLU A 51 24.35 -16.80 -15.70
C GLU A 51 24.03 -15.95 -14.45
N ALA A 52 22.91 -16.21 -13.77
CA ALA A 52 22.57 -15.53 -12.52
C ALA A 52 23.57 -15.82 -11.37
N ALA A 53 24.07 -17.06 -11.31
CA ALA A 53 25.15 -17.47 -10.39
C ALA A 53 26.53 -16.87 -10.74
N GLN A 54 26.66 -16.17 -11.87
CA GLN A 54 27.85 -15.39 -12.24
C GLN A 54 27.65 -13.88 -11.98
N GLY A 55 26.61 -13.52 -11.22
CA GLY A 55 26.33 -12.14 -10.82
C GLY A 55 25.51 -11.33 -11.83
N VAL A 56 25.02 -11.92 -12.93
CA VAL A 56 24.24 -11.23 -13.97
C VAL A 56 22.72 -11.45 -13.74
N PRO A 57 21.95 -10.45 -13.28
CA PRO A 57 20.53 -10.63 -12.95
C PRO A 57 19.68 -11.09 -14.14
N GLN A 58 19.03 -12.25 -14.04
CA GLN A 58 18.22 -12.81 -15.12
C GLN A 58 16.74 -12.54 -14.93
N VAL A 59 16.19 -11.63 -15.73
CA VAL A 59 14.84 -11.10 -15.53
C VAL A 59 13.79 -11.89 -16.29
N LEU A 60 12.78 -12.33 -15.56
CA LEU A 60 11.61 -13.02 -16.08
C LEU A 60 10.45 -12.03 -16.28
N THR A 61 9.98 -11.89 -17.52
CA THR A 61 8.85 -11.04 -17.87
C THR A 61 7.58 -11.84 -18.18
N ARG A 62 6.41 -11.31 -17.83
CA ARG A 62 5.11 -11.87 -18.21
C ARG A 62 4.24 -10.77 -18.79
N ARG A 63 3.95 -10.86 -20.09
CA ARG A 63 3.22 -9.82 -20.86
C ARG A 63 3.89 -8.44 -20.77
N GLY A 64 5.22 -8.38 -20.93
CA GLY A 64 6.01 -7.15 -20.90
C GLY A 64 6.32 -6.58 -19.51
N ARG A 65 5.65 -7.05 -18.44
CA ARG A 65 5.99 -6.67 -17.06
C ARG A 65 7.00 -7.65 -16.47
N GLN A 66 8.03 -7.13 -15.81
CA GLN A 66 8.91 -7.96 -14.99
C GLN A 66 8.13 -8.53 -13.79
N VAL A 67 8.31 -9.81 -13.50
CA VAL A 67 7.57 -10.53 -12.46
C VAL A 67 8.48 -11.25 -11.48
N ALA A 68 9.65 -11.70 -11.91
CA ALA A 68 10.68 -12.25 -11.05
C ALA A 68 12.05 -12.04 -11.69
N VAL A 69 13.10 -12.16 -10.90
CA VAL A 69 14.50 -12.13 -11.34
C VAL A 69 15.26 -13.24 -10.63
N LEU A 70 16.21 -13.89 -11.30
CA LEU A 70 17.22 -14.70 -10.64
C LEU A 70 18.43 -13.83 -10.31
N LEU A 71 18.83 -13.83 -9.05
CA LEU A 71 19.96 -13.06 -8.50
C LEU A 71 20.97 -14.01 -7.86
N ASP A 72 22.22 -13.58 -7.76
CA ASP A 72 23.21 -14.30 -6.94
C ASP A 72 22.79 -14.29 -5.45
N LEU A 73 23.11 -15.37 -4.75
CA LEU A 73 22.68 -15.63 -3.37
C LEU A 73 23.23 -14.61 -2.37
N GLN A 74 24.42 -14.04 -2.65
CA GLN A 74 25.10 -13.12 -1.74
C GLN A 74 24.43 -11.74 -1.66
N ALA A 75 23.72 -11.31 -2.70
CA ALA A 75 23.13 -9.96 -2.79
C ALA A 75 21.91 -9.70 -1.86
N THR A 76 21.45 -10.71 -1.10
CA THR A 76 20.19 -10.62 -0.30
C THR A 76 20.40 -10.53 1.22
N ARG A 77 21.64 -10.38 1.70
CA ARG A 77 21.96 -10.21 3.13
C ARG A 77 22.39 -8.77 3.46
N ALA A 78 21.42 -7.92 3.76
CA ALA A 78 21.64 -6.67 4.51
C ALA A 78 20.54 -6.55 5.60
N PRO A 79 20.88 -6.48 6.90
CA PRO A 79 19.90 -6.50 7.98
C PRO A 79 19.28 -5.11 8.24
N ARG A 80 17.99 -5.09 8.53
CA ARG A 80 17.22 -3.90 8.93
C ARG A 80 17.38 -3.69 10.44
N ALA A 81 17.74 -2.49 10.88
CA ALA A 81 18.01 -2.21 12.29
C ALA A 81 16.74 -2.33 13.15
N ALA A 82 16.70 -3.33 14.04
CA ALA A 82 15.66 -3.47 15.07
C ALA A 82 16.19 -2.90 16.39
N SER A 83 15.41 -2.02 17.03
CA SER A 83 15.74 -1.46 18.34
C SER A 83 15.61 -2.52 19.44
N GLY A 84 16.71 -3.20 19.73
CA GLY A 84 16.85 -4.18 20.81
C GLY A 84 18.33 -4.50 21.03
N ARG A 85 18.75 -4.73 22.28
CA ARG A 85 20.16 -4.94 22.64
C ARG A 85 20.67 -6.29 22.13
N ARG A 86 21.13 -6.33 20.87
CA ARG A 86 21.80 -7.50 20.26
C ARG A 86 23.27 -7.54 20.69
N LEU A 87 23.65 -8.57 21.44
CA LEU A 87 25.06 -8.93 21.61
C LEU A 87 25.52 -9.66 20.33
N VAL A 88 26.72 -9.32 19.85
CA VAL A 88 27.30 -9.84 18.61
C VAL A 88 28.56 -10.62 18.96
N SER A 89 28.77 -11.78 18.34
CA SER A 89 29.97 -12.59 18.59
C SER A 89 31.21 -11.99 17.92
N VAL A 90 32.40 -12.21 18.48
CA VAL A 90 33.66 -11.72 17.90
C VAL A 90 33.87 -12.24 16.48
N GLY A 91 33.41 -13.46 16.17
CA GLY A 91 33.44 -14.00 14.81
C GLY A 91 32.60 -13.19 13.81
N GLU A 92 31.37 -12.81 14.18
CA GLU A 92 30.52 -11.93 13.36
C GLU A 92 31.12 -10.52 13.19
N VAL A 93 31.86 -10.02 14.18
CA VAL A 93 32.58 -8.73 14.07
C VAL A 93 33.76 -8.85 13.12
N MET A 94 34.56 -9.91 13.22
CA MET A 94 35.78 -10.10 12.40
C MET A 94 35.49 -10.25 10.90
N GLU A 95 34.38 -10.92 10.51
CA GLU A 95 33.94 -10.96 9.10
C GLU A 95 33.54 -9.56 8.58
N GLY A 96 32.95 -8.70 9.43
CA GLY A 96 32.59 -7.32 9.07
C GLY A 96 33.80 -6.37 8.97
N VAL A 97 34.74 -6.47 9.91
CA VAL A 97 35.94 -5.61 9.99
C VAL A 97 36.80 -5.68 8.72
N THR A 98 36.79 -6.80 8.01
CA THR A 98 37.54 -6.99 6.75
C THR A 98 36.77 -6.57 5.49
N THR A 99 35.48 -6.26 5.59
CA THR A 99 34.62 -5.89 4.45
C THR A 99 34.04 -4.46 4.51
N GLN A 100 34.23 -3.73 5.61
CA GLN A 100 33.82 -2.32 5.75
C GLN A 100 34.78 -1.33 5.08
N LEU A 101 34.70 -1.19 3.76
CA LEU A 101 35.13 0.01 3.05
C LEU A 101 33.96 1.02 2.98
N GLY A 102 34.21 2.28 3.34
CA GLY A 102 33.20 3.35 3.28
C GLY A 102 32.89 3.81 1.86
N LEU A 103 31.98 4.77 1.70
CA LEU A 103 31.72 5.40 0.40
C LEU A 103 32.87 6.34 0.00
N SER A 104 33.25 6.35 -1.27
CA SER A 104 34.34 7.20 -1.76
C SER A 104 33.87 8.64 -2.01
N PHE A 105 34.75 9.62 -1.78
CA PHE A 105 34.60 11.01 -2.21
C PHE A 105 34.92 11.20 -3.72
N GLY A 106 35.41 10.16 -4.41
CA GLY A 106 35.98 10.25 -5.75
C GLY A 106 37.36 10.93 -5.75
N LEU A 107 38.06 10.91 -4.62
CA LEU A 107 39.33 11.62 -4.39
C LEU A 107 40.34 10.64 -3.77
N PRO A 108 41.10 9.88 -4.58
CA PRO A 108 41.97 8.82 -4.09
C PRO A 108 42.93 9.19 -2.95
N PRO A 109 43.54 10.39 -2.91
CA PRO A 109 44.37 10.80 -1.76
C PRO A 109 43.60 10.91 -0.45
N LEU A 110 42.34 11.37 -0.50
CA LEU A 110 41.47 11.50 0.68
C LEU A 110 40.86 10.16 1.08
N ASP A 111 40.40 9.39 0.09
CA ASP A 111 39.79 8.07 0.31
C ASP A 111 40.77 7.05 0.90
N GLY A 112 42.06 7.11 0.52
CA GLY A 112 43.11 6.27 1.10
C GLY A 112 43.38 6.53 2.59
N VAL A 113 43.10 7.76 3.06
CA VAL A 113 43.27 8.18 4.45
C VAL A 113 41.99 7.91 5.26
N VAL A 114 40.86 8.45 4.81
CA VAL A 114 39.56 8.37 5.52
C VAL A 114 38.95 6.96 5.45
N ARG A 115 39.40 6.12 4.51
CA ARG A 115 38.84 4.81 4.17
C ARG A 115 37.35 4.85 3.79
N GLY A 116 36.94 6.01 3.28
CA GLY A 116 35.59 6.34 2.83
C GLY A 116 34.62 6.75 3.95
N ILE A 117 33.52 7.40 3.56
CA ILE A 117 32.44 7.83 4.44
C ILE A 117 31.78 6.60 5.05
N SER A 118 32.01 6.42 6.36
CA SER A 118 31.68 5.20 7.08
C SER A 118 30.21 5.15 7.50
N ARG A 119 29.59 3.98 7.34
CA ARG A 119 28.19 3.76 7.76
C ARG A 119 28.02 4.04 9.25
N SER A 120 26.82 4.51 9.61
CA SER A 120 26.42 4.72 11.01
C SER A 120 27.21 5.79 11.77
N ARG A 121 27.99 6.60 11.05
CA ARG A 121 28.79 7.72 11.55
C ARG A 121 28.35 9.04 10.91
N LEU A 122 28.54 10.14 11.63
CA LEU A 122 28.52 11.49 11.08
C LEU A 122 29.94 11.89 10.67
N THR A 123 30.13 12.21 9.40
CA THR A 123 31.34 12.87 8.89
C THR A 123 31.03 14.35 8.68
N LEU A 124 31.85 15.22 9.26
CA LEU A 124 31.70 16.68 9.21
C LEU A 124 32.80 17.29 8.35
N VAL A 125 32.43 18.11 7.36
CA VAL A 125 33.34 18.96 6.59
C VAL A 125 33.29 20.36 7.16
N ALA A 126 34.35 20.76 7.85
CA ALA A 126 34.50 22.08 8.47
C ALA A 126 35.30 22.99 7.54
N ALA A 127 34.69 24.06 7.03
CA ALA A 127 35.32 24.91 6.02
C ALA A 127 34.82 26.35 6.11
N ARG A 128 35.72 27.34 6.04
CA ARG A 128 35.30 28.76 5.89
C ARG A 128 34.48 28.95 4.60
N PRO A 129 33.58 29.95 4.54
CA PRO A 129 32.90 30.32 3.31
C PRO A 129 33.92 30.59 2.20
N GLY A 130 33.73 29.96 1.03
CA GLY A 130 34.66 30.06 -0.10
C GLY A 130 35.85 29.07 -0.09
N ALA A 131 36.13 28.35 1.00
CA ALA A 131 37.21 27.35 1.06
C ALA A 131 36.91 26.04 0.31
N GLY A 132 35.67 25.86 -0.17
CA GLY A 132 35.27 24.72 -1.01
C GLY A 132 34.57 23.57 -0.29
N GLY A 133 34.07 23.74 0.95
CA GLY A 133 33.39 22.67 1.72
C GLY A 133 32.27 21.97 0.95
N SER A 134 31.35 22.74 0.34
CA SER A 134 30.28 22.20 -0.52
C SER A 134 30.79 21.39 -1.72
N LEU A 135 32.03 21.62 -2.19
CA LEU A 135 32.61 20.83 -3.29
C LEU A 135 32.97 19.41 -2.85
N LEU A 136 33.27 19.16 -1.57
CA LEU A 136 33.39 17.78 -1.06
C LEU A 136 32.02 17.09 -0.98
N GLY A 137 30.96 17.83 -0.62
CA GLY A 137 29.58 17.35 -0.69
C GLY A 137 29.18 16.97 -2.11
N ILE A 138 29.47 17.83 -3.10
CA ILE A 138 29.24 17.55 -4.53
C ILE A 138 30.14 16.40 -5.04
N ALA A 139 31.40 16.30 -4.60
CA ALA A 139 32.29 15.20 -5.01
C ALA A 139 31.78 13.83 -4.51
N ALA A 140 31.44 13.73 -3.22
CA ALA A 140 30.82 12.55 -2.63
C ALA A 140 29.47 12.22 -3.29
N ALA A 141 28.66 13.23 -3.62
CA ALA A 141 27.40 13.04 -4.33
C ALA A 141 27.62 12.50 -5.75
N ARG A 142 28.55 13.09 -6.51
CA ARG A 142 28.93 12.66 -7.87
C ARG A 142 29.46 11.22 -7.87
N GLN A 143 30.37 10.89 -6.96
CA GLN A 143 30.91 9.54 -6.84
C GLN A 143 29.79 8.54 -6.48
N THR A 144 29.02 8.83 -5.43
CA THR A 144 27.97 7.91 -4.96
C THR A 144 26.87 7.68 -6.00
N SER A 145 26.43 8.74 -6.69
CA SER A 145 25.29 8.63 -7.62
C SER A 145 25.67 8.21 -9.03
N LEU A 146 26.72 8.79 -9.61
CA LEU A 146 27.08 8.62 -11.02
C LEU A 146 28.08 7.47 -11.19
N ALA A 147 29.20 7.48 -10.46
CA ALA A 147 30.22 6.44 -10.59
C ALA A 147 29.84 5.11 -9.91
N ASP A 148 29.32 5.15 -8.67
CA ASP A 148 28.95 3.96 -7.90
C ASP A 148 27.52 3.47 -8.21
N GLY A 149 26.69 4.28 -8.89
CA GLY A 149 25.29 3.97 -9.20
C GLY A 149 24.36 3.83 -7.97
N ARG A 150 24.77 4.36 -6.81
CA ARG A 150 24.06 4.27 -5.52
C ARG A 150 23.15 5.47 -5.30
N SER A 151 22.29 5.41 -4.29
CA SER A 151 21.25 6.42 -4.06
C SER A 151 21.59 7.35 -2.90
N LEU A 152 21.33 8.65 -3.06
CA LEU A 152 21.63 9.65 -2.06
C LEU A 152 20.58 10.75 -1.96
N LEU A 153 20.37 11.22 -0.74
CA LEU A 153 19.61 12.42 -0.41
C LEU A 153 20.59 13.58 -0.25
N TYR A 154 20.35 14.68 -0.96
CA TYR A 154 21.07 15.93 -0.83
C TYR A 154 20.15 16.97 -0.18
N ALA A 155 20.31 17.16 1.13
CA ALA A 155 19.61 18.17 1.91
C ALA A 155 20.33 19.51 1.74
N ALA A 156 19.73 20.40 0.95
CA ALA A 156 20.31 21.65 0.46
C ALA A 156 19.84 22.85 1.32
N SER A 157 20.50 23.07 2.45
CA SER A 157 20.24 24.20 3.34
C SER A 157 20.94 25.47 2.83
N GLY A 158 20.17 26.42 2.29
CA GLY A 158 20.67 27.67 1.72
C GLY A 158 21.22 27.55 0.29
N LEU A 159 20.89 26.46 -0.43
CA LEU A 159 21.19 26.25 -1.84
C LEU A 159 19.93 25.75 -2.55
N SER A 160 19.63 26.26 -3.75
CA SER A 160 18.51 25.72 -4.53
C SER A 160 18.89 24.36 -5.14
N ARG A 161 17.88 23.52 -5.42
CA ARG A 161 18.06 22.27 -6.20
C ARG A 161 18.72 22.52 -7.55
N THR A 162 18.49 23.69 -8.14
CA THR A 162 19.12 24.13 -9.39
C THR A 162 20.61 24.38 -9.18
N ASP A 163 21.03 25.10 -8.14
CA ASP A 163 22.46 25.34 -7.88
C ASP A 163 23.20 24.01 -7.59
N VAL A 164 22.58 23.09 -6.83
CA VAL A 164 23.14 21.75 -6.55
C VAL A 164 23.29 20.94 -7.85
N MET A 165 22.24 20.86 -8.66
CA MET A 165 22.26 20.13 -9.93
C MET A 165 23.26 20.72 -10.93
N THR A 166 23.31 22.05 -11.08
CA THR A 166 24.26 22.75 -11.95
C THR A 166 25.71 22.52 -11.52
N ARG A 167 26.00 22.50 -10.21
CA ARG A 167 27.33 22.12 -9.70
C ARG A 167 27.68 20.67 -10.01
N LEU A 168 26.73 19.76 -9.84
CA LEU A 168 26.92 18.34 -10.14
C LEU A 168 27.22 18.11 -11.64
N VAL A 169 26.44 18.74 -12.53
CA VAL A 169 26.63 18.67 -13.99
C VAL A 169 27.97 19.30 -14.40
N ALA A 170 28.33 20.49 -13.89
CA ALA A 170 29.62 21.12 -14.16
C ALA A 170 30.79 20.22 -13.72
N SER A 171 30.68 19.61 -12.53
CA SER A 171 31.68 18.71 -11.95
C SER A 171 31.84 17.40 -12.73
N HIS A 172 30.75 16.89 -13.33
CA HIS A 172 30.75 15.66 -14.14
C HIS A 172 31.21 15.91 -15.58
N ALA A 173 30.62 16.88 -16.27
CA ALA A 173 30.95 17.23 -17.66
C ALA A 173 32.31 17.95 -17.82
N GLY A 174 32.86 18.51 -16.73
CA GLY A 174 34.12 19.24 -16.75
C GLY A 174 34.02 20.60 -17.48
N VAL A 175 32.88 21.27 -17.38
CA VAL A 175 32.62 22.60 -17.95
C VAL A 175 32.63 23.68 -16.86
N ARG A 176 32.78 24.97 -17.22
CA ARG A 176 32.79 26.03 -16.21
C ARG A 176 31.37 26.29 -15.70
N TYR A 177 31.21 26.26 -14.38
CA TYR A 177 29.95 26.47 -13.66
C TYR A 177 29.28 27.82 -14.00
N VAL A 178 30.08 28.89 -14.19
CA VAL A 178 29.55 30.22 -14.50
C VAL A 178 28.89 30.25 -15.88
N GLU A 179 29.54 29.70 -16.91
CA GLU A 179 28.97 29.60 -18.27
C GLU A 179 27.76 28.67 -18.32
N LEU A 180 27.81 27.54 -17.61
CA LEU A 180 26.66 26.63 -17.50
C LEU A 180 25.45 27.32 -16.84
N ARG A 181 25.71 28.21 -15.86
CA ARG A 181 24.67 28.99 -15.17
C ARG A 181 24.16 30.17 -16.00
N SER A 182 25.00 30.83 -16.81
CA SER A 182 24.57 31.92 -17.71
C SER A 182 23.98 31.41 -19.03
N GLY A 183 24.25 30.16 -19.41
CA GLY A 183 23.88 29.58 -20.71
C GLY A 183 24.89 29.88 -21.82
N GLU A 184 26.00 30.55 -21.52
CA GLU A 184 27.01 31.02 -22.48
C GLU A 184 28.09 29.96 -22.74
N LEU A 185 27.66 28.76 -23.14
CA LEU A 185 28.56 27.63 -23.43
C LEU A 185 28.94 27.59 -24.92
N GLY A 186 30.20 27.25 -25.21
CA GLY A 186 30.64 26.88 -26.57
C GLY A 186 30.01 25.57 -27.05
N GLU A 187 29.96 25.34 -28.37
CA GLU A 187 29.26 24.18 -28.96
C GLU A 187 29.74 22.82 -28.41
N GLU A 188 31.04 22.65 -28.19
CA GLU A 188 31.62 21.44 -27.58
C GLU A 188 31.17 21.25 -26.11
N ASP A 189 31.05 22.34 -25.36
CA ASP A 189 30.60 22.30 -23.96
C ASP A 189 29.10 22.04 -23.87
N VAL A 190 28.30 22.57 -24.80
CA VAL A 190 26.88 22.20 -24.95
C VAL A 190 26.73 20.70 -25.23
N ALA A 191 27.60 20.11 -26.06
CA ALA A 191 27.58 18.67 -26.32
C ALA A 191 27.93 17.86 -25.05
N ARG A 192 28.99 18.23 -24.32
CA ARG A 192 29.38 17.57 -23.05
C ARG A 192 28.30 17.70 -21.98
N VAL A 193 27.66 18.86 -21.85
CA VAL A 193 26.55 19.10 -20.91
C VAL A 193 25.34 18.26 -21.27
N ARG A 194 24.90 18.25 -22.54
CA ARG A 194 23.79 17.40 -22.98
C ARG A 194 24.06 15.92 -22.76
N GLN A 195 25.30 15.46 -22.95
CA GLN A 195 25.68 14.08 -22.64
C GLN A 195 25.54 13.79 -21.14
N ALA A 196 26.07 14.65 -20.27
CA ALA A 196 25.95 14.50 -18.82
C ALA A 196 24.49 14.58 -18.33
N GLU A 197 23.68 15.51 -18.86
CA GLU A 197 22.25 15.61 -18.57
C GLU A 197 21.48 14.38 -19.03
N THR A 198 21.81 13.82 -20.20
CA THR A 198 21.20 12.57 -20.70
C THR A 198 21.60 11.38 -19.84
N GLU A 199 22.87 11.24 -19.49
CA GLU A 199 23.37 10.20 -18.57
C GLU A 199 22.64 10.28 -17.21
N ILE A 200 22.58 11.46 -16.60
CA ILE A 200 21.88 11.65 -15.33
C ILE A 200 20.37 11.39 -15.51
N HIS A 201 19.73 11.90 -16.56
CA HIS A 201 18.29 11.72 -16.78
C HIS A 201 17.90 10.27 -17.10
N GLU A 202 18.68 9.53 -17.86
CA GLU A 202 18.32 8.17 -18.27
C GLU A 202 18.76 7.13 -17.24
N GLN A 203 19.92 7.31 -16.60
CA GLN A 203 20.59 6.29 -15.80
C GLN A 203 20.53 6.57 -14.29
N HIS A 204 20.55 7.85 -13.87
CA HIS A 204 20.70 8.25 -12.45
C HIS A 204 19.54 9.08 -11.86
N ARG A 205 18.51 9.42 -12.65
CA ARG A 205 17.34 10.23 -12.23
C ARG A 205 16.61 9.76 -10.98
N ASP A 206 16.55 8.44 -10.78
CA ASP A 206 15.87 7.82 -9.63
C ASP A 206 16.89 7.54 -8.48
N LYS A 207 18.11 8.11 -8.56
CA LYS A 207 19.22 7.92 -7.59
C LYS A 207 19.55 9.16 -6.76
N ILE A 208 19.22 10.36 -7.24
CA ILE A 208 19.51 11.62 -6.57
C ILE A 208 18.19 12.28 -6.22
N LEU A 209 17.93 12.51 -4.93
CA LEU A 209 16.86 13.40 -4.48
C LEU A 209 17.51 14.62 -3.85
N ILE A 210 17.03 15.80 -4.23
CA ILE A 210 17.48 17.06 -3.65
C ILE A 210 16.29 17.64 -2.89
N ASP A 211 16.51 17.96 -1.62
CA ASP A 211 15.53 18.57 -0.73
C ASP A 211 16.05 19.97 -0.35
N ASP A 212 15.44 21.01 -0.94
CA ASP A 212 15.76 22.43 -0.77
C ASP A 212 14.59 23.18 -0.09
N GLY A 213 13.79 22.49 0.73
CA GLY A 213 12.65 23.07 1.43
C GLY A 213 13.05 24.18 2.42
N SER A 214 12.23 25.22 2.53
CA SER A 214 12.47 26.33 3.49
C SER A 214 12.41 25.90 4.97
N GLY A 215 11.68 24.82 5.27
CA GLY A 215 11.59 24.21 6.60
C GLY A 215 12.59 23.07 6.86
N LEU A 216 13.71 23.01 6.13
CA LEU A 216 14.65 21.88 6.19
C LEU A 216 15.46 21.86 7.49
N ASP A 217 14.93 21.21 8.53
CA ASP A 217 15.61 20.88 9.77
C ASP A 217 16.03 19.39 9.83
N ALA A 218 16.65 18.96 10.95
CA ALA A 218 17.09 17.58 11.14
C ALA A 218 15.94 16.54 11.23
N ALA A 219 14.69 16.96 11.49
CA ALA A 219 13.50 16.11 11.47
C ALA A 219 12.92 16.00 10.04
N ALA A 220 12.90 17.09 9.27
CA ALA A 220 12.55 17.09 7.85
C ALA A 220 13.51 16.21 7.04
N ILE A 221 14.84 16.32 7.26
CA ILE A 221 15.84 15.45 6.62
C ILE A 221 15.58 13.97 6.93
N ARG A 222 15.20 13.64 8.17
CA ARG A 222 14.82 12.29 8.59
C ARG A 222 13.56 11.80 7.86
N GLU A 223 12.52 12.63 7.78
CA GLU A 223 11.29 12.30 7.04
C GLU A 223 11.59 12.06 5.54
N SER A 224 12.43 12.89 4.92
CA SER A 224 12.89 12.71 3.53
C SER A 224 13.74 11.44 3.35
N CYS A 225 14.48 10.99 4.37
CA CYS A 225 15.14 9.67 4.36
C CYS A 225 14.13 8.51 4.45
N GLU A 226 13.11 8.63 5.31
CA GLU A 226 12.09 7.58 5.53
C GLU A 226 11.14 7.43 4.34
N ASN A 227 10.84 8.53 3.64
CA ASN A 227 9.94 8.56 2.47
C ASN A 227 10.64 8.29 1.13
N TRP A 228 11.92 7.88 1.12
CA TRP A 228 12.69 7.66 -0.12
C TRP A 228 12.04 6.59 -1.05
N PRO A 229 11.65 6.92 -2.30
CA PRO A 229 10.65 6.14 -3.02
C PRO A 229 11.18 4.98 -3.90
N ALA A 230 12.49 4.76 -4.05
CA ALA A 230 13.02 3.94 -5.17
C ALA A 230 14.10 2.88 -4.85
N THR A 231 14.87 3.00 -3.77
CA THR A 231 16.12 2.22 -3.55
C THR A 231 16.58 2.31 -2.09
N PRO A 232 17.48 1.44 -1.59
CA PRO A 232 18.12 1.67 -0.30
C PRO A 232 19.02 2.91 -0.36
N LEU A 233 18.68 3.92 0.45
CA LEU A 233 19.45 5.14 0.63
C LEU A 233 20.87 4.78 1.10
N SER A 234 21.88 5.28 0.39
CA SER A 234 23.29 4.91 0.60
C SER A 234 24.11 6.03 1.22
N LEU A 235 23.72 7.30 1.02
CA LEU A 235 24.37 8.49 1.60
C LEU A 235 23.32 9.57 1.88
N VAL A 236 23.49 10.32 2.96
CA VAL A 236 22.84 11.63 3.18
C VAL A 236 23.91 12.70 3.15
N VAL A 237 23.74 13.72 2.32
CA VAL A 237 24.59 14.93 2.31
C VAL A 237 23.76 16.09 2.84
N VAL A 238 24.28 16.86 3.79
CA VAL A 238 23.66 18.07 4.35
C VAL A 238 24.58 19.26 4.06
N ASP A 239 24.19 20.12 3.12
CA ASP A 239 24.98 21.27 2.65
C ASP A 239 24.07 22.51 2.65
N ARG A 240 24.10 23.39 3.66
CA ARG A 240 25.07 23.48 4.77
C ARG A 240 24.45 23.85 6.12
N LEU A 241 25.13 23.45 7.20
CA LEU A 241 24.96 23.98 8.54
C LEU A 241 25.67 25.34 8.63
N GLN A 242 25.02 26.36 9.21
CA GLN A 242 25.56 27.73 9.25
C GLN A 242 25.79 28.22 10.68
N ARG A 243 27.04 28.54 11.03
CA ARG A 243 27.39 29.00 12.39
C ARG A 243 26.71 30.33 12.73
N VAL A 244 26.58 31.23 11.77
CA VAL A 244 25.84 32.48 11.93
C VAL A 244 24.35 32.17 11.82
N ALA A 245 23.53 32.76 12.71
CA ALA A 245 22.09 32.61 12.65
C ALA A 245 21.52 33.32 11.42
N ASP A 246 20.74 32.59 10.63
CA ASP A 246 19.98 33.09 9.48
C ASP A 246 18.49 32.76 9.73
N PRO A 247 17.61 33.78 9.91
CA PRO A 247 16.19 33.57 10.15
C PRO A 247 15.46 32.76 9.05
N GLN A 248 16.04 32.66 7.85
CA GLN A 248 15.45 31.92 6.73
C GLN A 248 15.84 30.44 6.70
N LEU A 249 16.81 30.01 7.55
CA LEU A 249 17.40 28.67 7.48
C LEU A 249 17.40 27.98 8.86
N PRO A 250 16.59 26.91 9.06
CA PRO A 250 16.50 26.20 10.34
C PRO A 250 17.83 25.60 10.83
N LEU A 251 18.75 25.26 9.91
CA LEU A 251 20.07 24.70 10.21
C LEU A 251 21.13 25.79 10.40
N SER A 252 20.81 26.82 11.19
CA SER A 252 21.68 27.97 11.43
C SER A 252 21.77 28.38 12.91
N GLY A 253 22.83 29.12 13.25
CA GLY A 253 23.04 29.68 14.58
C GLY A 253 23.10 28.63 15.69
N ALA A 254 22.41 28.91 16.80
CA ALA A 254 22.39 28.04 17.97
C ALA A 254 21.79 26.64 17.71
N ALA A 255 20.98 26.47 16.67
CA ALA A 255 20.36 25.18 16.33
C ALA A 255 21.37 24.18 15.73
N VAL A 256 22.55 24.62 15.29
CA VAL A 256 23.53 23.76 14.59
C VAL A 256 24.06 22.63 15.46
N GLU A 257 24.29 22.86 16.76
CA GLU A 257 24.78 21.81 17.67
C GLU A 257 23.73 20.71 17.91
N ASP A 258 22.47 21.12 18.09
CA ASP A 258 21.35 20.20 18.25
C ASP A 258 21.12 19.40 16.96
N ALA A 259 21.18 20.07 15.80
CA ALA A 259 21.08 19.45 14.50
C ALA A 259 22.22 18.44 14.24
N ALA A 260 23.47 18.76 14.58
CA ALA A 260 24.60 17.83 14.45
C ALA A 260 24.39 16.56 15.29
N ARG A 261 23.94 16.72 16.56
CA ARG A 261 23.63 15.60 17.45
C ARG A 261 22.45 14.75 16.95
N ASP A 262 21.47 15.36 16.29
CA ASP A 262 20.33 14.67 15.68
C ASP A 262 20.67 13.97 14.36
N LEU A 263 21.55 14.54 13.53
CA LEU A 263 22.11 13.92 12.34
C LEU A 263 23.01 12.72 12.68
N ALA A 264 23.82 12.82 13.74
CA ALA A 264 24.57 11.68 14.26
C ALA A 264 23.65 10.57 14.80
N ARG A 265 22.51 10.94 15.41
CA ARG A 265 21.46 9.98 15.81
C ARG A 265 20.79 9.33 14.58
N LEU A 266 20.51 10.11 13.53
CA LEU A 266 19.95 9.63 12.25
C LEU A 266 20.89 8.60 11.60
N ALA A 267 22.19 8.90 11.49
CA ALA A 267 23.19 7.98 10.94
C ALA A 267 23.17 6.63 11.67
N ARG A 268 23.26 6.66 13.01
CA ARG A 268 23.25 5.46 13.86
C ARG A 268 21.94 4.67 13.79
N GLN A 269 20.79 5.32 13.66
CA GLN A 269 19.49 4.65 13.59
C GLN A 269 19.20 4.03 12.22
N THR A 270 19.59 4.71 11.14
CA THR A 270 19.34 4.24 9.75
C THR A 270 20.44 3.31 9.23
N GLN A 271 21.63 3.32 9.84
CA GLN A 271 22.86 2.68 9.35
C GLN A 271 23.34 3.24 7.99
N VAL A 272 22.90 4.46 7.65
CA VAL A 272 23.33 5.22 6.47
C VAL A 272 24.40 6.23 6.90
N PRO A 273 25.51 6.41 6.16
CA PRO A 273 26.47 7.48 6.42
C PRO A 273 25.82 8.86 6.21
N VAL A 274 26.13 9.81 7.11
CA VAL A 274 25.72 11.21 6.97
C VAL A 274 26.97 12.06 6.81
N LEU A 275 27.03 12.85 5.73
CA LEU A 275 28.06 13.84 5.46
C LEU A 275 27.44 15.24 5.64
N ALA A 276 27.89 16.01 6.62
CA ALA A 276 27.43 17.39 6.83
C ALA A 276 28.54 18.39 6.52
N VAL A 277 28.20 19.51 5.88
CA VAL A 277 29.11 20.64 5.65
C VAL A 277 28.75 21.75 6.62
N VAL A 278 29.73 22.28 7.36
CA VAL A 278 29.58 23.46 8.23
C VAL A 278 30.50 24.59 7.76
N ASP A 279 29.97 25.81 7.75
CA ASP A 279 30.65 27.01 7.22
C ASP A 279 31.67 27.66 8.17
N SER A 280 32.23 26.90 9.10
CA SER A 280 33.23 27.34 10.07
C SER A 280 34.31 26.28 10.24
N ASP A 281 35.56 26.72 10.34
CA ASP A 281 36.75 25.90 10.61
C ASP A 281 37.33 26.13 12.03
N ASP A 282 36.70 27.00 12.82
CA ASP A 282 37.06 27.28 14.22
C ASP A 282 37.09 25.99 15.06
N PRO A 283 38.26 25.58 15.58
CA PRO A 283 38.41 24.33 16.33
C PRO A 283 37.50 24.22 17.55
N GLU A 284 37.24 25.31 18.26
CA GLU A 284 36.40 25.28 19.47
C GLU A 284 34.94 24.97 19.12
N PHE A 285 34.41 25.64 18.09
CA PHE A 285 33.05 25.41 17.61
C PHE A 285 32.89 24.05 16.90
N VAL A 286 33.86 23.66 16.07
CA VAL A 286 33.82 22.36 15.37
C VAL A 286 33.84 21.20 16.37
N ALA A 287 34.50 21.36 17.53
CA ALA A 287 34.47 20.37 18.60
C ALA A 287 33.10 20.23 19.30
N THR A 288 32.27 21.29 19.37
CA THR A 288 30.93 21.18 20.02
C THR A 288 29.93 20.36 19.20
N LEU A 289 30.21 20.13 17.92
CA LEU A 289 29.34 19.38 17.00
C LEU A 289 29.47 17.84 17.14
N ASP A 290 30.45 17.34 17.92
CA ASP A 290 30.60 15.92 18.29
C ASP A 290 30.53 14.92 17.11
N ALA A 291 31.07 15.32 15.96
CA ALA A 291 31.12 14.47 14.77
C ALA A 291 32.08 13.30 14.96
N ASP A 292 31.76 12.13 14.38
CA ASP A 292 32.60 10.95 14.56
C ASP A 292 33.90 11.05 13.74
N VAL A 293 33.89 11.77 12.60
CA VAL A 293 35.06 12.11 11.77
C VAL A 293 34.93 13.56 11.30
N THR A 294 36.00 14.34 11.39
CA THR A 294 36.06 15.75 10.96
C THR A 294 37.10 15.94 9.87
N LEU A 295 36.73 16.69 8.83
CA LEU A 295 37.56 17.07 7.69
C LEU A 295 37.64 18.60 7.64
N THR A 296 38.73 19.19 8.15
CA THR A 296 38.88 20.65 8.24
C THR A 296 39.67 21.20 7.05
N LEU A 297 39.09 22.17 6.32
CA LEU A 297 39.66 22.71 5.09
C LEU A 297 40.40 24.03 5.32
N ALA A 298 41.72 24.02 5.10
CA ALA A 298 42.57 25.22 5.11
C ALA A 298 43.07 25.53 3.69
N ARG A 299 42.97 26.80 3.27
CA ARG A 299 43.39 27.22 1.92
C ARG A 299 44.89 27.58 1.91
N MET A 300 45.65 26.92 1.04
CA MET A 300 47.10 27.07 0.86
C MET A 300 47.41 27.62 -0.54
N GLY A 301 47.19 28.92 -0.74
CA GLY A 301 47.37 29.55 -2.05
C GLY A 301 46.45 28.95 -3.13
N GLN A 302 47.03 28.18 -4.06
CA GLN A 302 46.26 27.44 -5.09
C GLN A 302 45.77 26.06 -4.64
N ALA A 303 46.34 25.50 -3.56
CA ALA A 303 45.96 24.20 -3.00
C ALA A 303 45.09 24.33 -1.74
N THR A 304 44.50 23.23 -1.28
CA THR A 304 43.70 23.15 -0.05
C THR A 304 44.14 21.95 0.76
N ARG A 305 44.50 22.19 2.02
CA ARG A 305 44.73 21.16 3.04
C ARG A 305 43.38 20.68 3.57
N ILE A 306 43.25 19.37 3.74
CA ILE A 306 42.15 18.72 4.45
C ILE A 306 42.78 17.99 5.64
N ASP A 307 42.61 18.54 6.83
CA ASP A 307 43.05 17.93 8.07
C ASP A 307 41.99 16.91 8.52
N VAL A 308 42.40 15.64 8.65
CA VAL A 308 41.52 14.53 9.00
C VAL A 308 41.68 14.22 10.48
N ALA A 309 40.59 14.30 11.25
CA ALA A 309 40.55 13.93 12.66
C ALA A 309 39.39 12.95 12.93
N GLU A 310 39.59 12.06 13.89
CA GLU A 310 38.57 11.12 14.37
C GLU A 310 38.38 11.35 15.88
N ARG A 311 37.13 11.51 16.35
CA ARG A 311 36.81 11.97 17.72
C ARG A 311 37.65 11.31 18.81
N ASP A 312 37.74 9.98 18.74
CA ASP A 312 38.33 9.16 19.80
C ASP A 312 39.84 8.90 19.59
N MET A 313 40.42 9.36 18.47
CA MET A 313 41.86 9.21 18.13
C MET A 313 42.59 10.55 17.88
N GLY A 314 41.87 11.67 17.80
CA GLY A 314 42.43 12.98 17.50
C GLY A 314 42.76 13.16 16.02
N TYR A 315 43.71 14.06 15.74
CA TYR A 315 44.24 14.28 14.39
C TYR A 315 44.97 13.04 13.86
N LEU A 316 44.63 12.63 12.65
CA LEU A 316 45.20 11.46 11.97
C LEU A 316 46.29 11.87 10.97
N THR A 317 45.96 12.75 10.03
CA THR A 317 46.89 13.26 8.98
C THR A 317 46.24 14.39 8.16
N SER A 318 47.01 15.04 7.30
CA SER A 318 46.55 16.05 6.33
C SER A 318 46.66 15.51 4.90
N VAL A 319 45.68 15.86 4.06
CA VAL A 319 45.70 15.57 2.61
C VAL A 319 45.64 16.89 1.84
N VAL A 320 46.43 17.04 0.77
CA VAL A 320 46.39 18.24 -0.08
C VAL A 320 45.68 17.93 -1.41
N VAL A 321 44.73 18.79 -1.78
CA VAL A 321 43.96 18.72 -3.03
C VAL A 321 43.91 20.09 -3.71
N GLU A 322 43.65 20.11 -5.02
CA GLU A 322 43.50 21.36 -5.78
C GLU A 322 42.01 21.62 -6.10
N PRO A 323 41.37 22.69 -5.60
CA PRO A 323 40.01 23.04 -5.99
C PRO A 323 39.97 23.74 -7.34
N ASP A 324 39.43 23.05 -8.34
CA ASP A 324 38.95 23.64 -9.59
C ASP A 324 37.58 24.29 -9.31
N MET A 325 37.61 25.46 -8.68
CA MET A 325 36.42 26.26 -8.34
C MET A 325 35.61 26.63 -9.59
N GLN A 326 36.25 26.74 -10.76
CA GLN A 326 35.57 27.05 -12.01
C GLN A 326 34.68 25.89 -12.46
N ARG A 327 35.06 24.63 -12.22
CA ARG A 327 34.29 23.43 -12.60
C ARG A 327 33.67 22.69 -11.42
N ALA A 328 33.56 23.34 -10.26
CA ALA A 328 32.94 22.78 -9.04
C ALA A 328 33.47 21.38 -8.64
N ARG A 329 34.80 21.21 -8.61
CA ARG A 329 35.44 19.93 -8.26
C ARG A 329 36.79 20.12 -7.55
N PHE A 330 37.23 19.07 -6.85
CA PHE A 330 38.62 18.92 -6.44
C PHE A 330 39.38 18.00 -7.41
N LEU A 331 40.67 18.25 -7.58
CA LEU A 331 41.62 17.44 -8.34
C LEU A 331 42.68 16.85 -7.39
N PRO A 332 43.13 15.61 -7.61
CA PRO A 332 44.17 14.99 -6.80
C PRO A 332 45.54 15.58 -7.13
N ILE A 333 46.29 16.00 -6.12
CA ILE A 333 47.69 16.42 -6.26
C ILE A 333 48.61 15.18 -6.12
N PRO A 334 49.63 14.99 -6.97
CA PRO A 334 50.59 13.90 -6.82
C PRO A 334 51.31 13.94 -5.46
N ALA A 335 51.50 12.78 -4.81
CA ALA A 335 51.99 12.69 -3.43
C ALA A 335 53.26 13.51 -3.15
N ARG A 336 54.27 13.49 -4.05
CA ARG A 336 55.51 14.28 -3.90
C ARG A 336 55.28 15.80 -3.91
N ALA A 337 54.29 16.28 -4.65
CA ALA A 337 53.93 17.70 -4.67
C ALA A 337 53.11 18.08 -3.42
N ALA A 338 52.22 17.19 -2.95
CA ALA A 338 51.50 17.36 -1.69
C ALA A 338 52.46 17.38 -0.48
N GLU A 339 53.43 16.46 -0.41
CA GLU A 339 54.48 16.43 0.62
C GLU A 339 55.32 17.71 0.65
N ARG A 340 55.63 18.29 -0.51
CA ARG A 340 56.34 19.56 -0.60
C ARG A 340 55.47 20.70 -0.08
N LEU A 341 54.24 20.82 -0.58
CA LEU A 341 53.29 21.85 -0.14
C LEU A 341 53.07 21.80 1.39
N LEU A 342 52.92 20.61 1.98
CA LEU A 342 52.78 20.46 3.44
C LEU A 342 54.02 20.89 4.24
N ARG A 343 55.23 20.82 3.65
CA ARG A 343 56.45 21.34 4.29
C ARG A 343 56.52 22.85 4.16
N ASP A 344 56.30 23.36 2.95
CA ASP A 344 56.31 24.80 2.66
C ASP A 344 55.26 25.55 3.53
N ASP A 345 54.10 24.93 3.82
CA ASP A 345 53.03 25.44 4.71
C ASP A 345 53.43 25.48 6.20
N VAL A 346 54.21 24.49 6.65
CA VAL A 346 54.75 24.46 8.02
C VAL A 346 55.86 25.52 8.17
N GLU A 347 56.69 25.71 7.14
CA GLU A 347 57.73 26.74 7.10
C GLU A 347 57.15 28.17 7.03
N GLU A 348 56.03 28.39 6.30
CA GLU A 348 55.29 29.67 6.34
C GLU A 348 54.54 29.89 7.67
N GLY A 349 54.00 28.83 8.28
CA GLY A 349 53.29 28.89 9.56
C GLY A 349 54.18 29.28 10.74
N ASP A 350 55.39 28.71 10.81
CA ASP A 350 56.35 28.96 11.91
C ASP A 350 56.90 30.40 11.91
N ALA A 351 56.72 31.15 10.82
CA ALA A 351 57.15 32.55 10.70
C ALA A 351 56.31 33.55 11.54
N THR A 352 55.24 33.11 12.22
CA THR A 352 54.28 34.01 12.89
C THR A 352 53.99 33.74 14.38
N VAL A 353 54.76 32.86 15.05
CA VAL A 353 54.56 32.55 16.49
C VAL A 353 55.74 33.01 17.37
N PRO A 354 55.53 33.88 18.39
CA PRO A 354 56.57 34.23 19.35
C PRO A 354 56.78 33.12 20.42
N ALA A 355 58.03 32.94 20.82
CA ALA A 355 58.51 31.75 21.53
C ALA A 355 58.09 31.60 23.02
N THR A 356 58.03 30.35 23.51
CA THR A 356 58.67 29.97 24.79
C THR A 356 58.94 28.44 24.95
N ALA A 357 60.18 28.03 24.62
CA ALA A 357 61.14 27.17 25.36
C ALA A 357 60.72 26.16 26.47
N PRO A 358 61.60 25.18 26.87
CA PRO A 358 62.42 24.27 26.06
C PRO A 358 62.67 22.84 26.65
N ALA A 359 63.06 21.86 25.79
CA ALA A 359 64.05 20.76 26.03
C ALA A 359 63.82 19.72 27.19
N PRO A 360 64.57 18.59 27.29
CA PRO A 360 65.69 18.07 26.46
C PRO A 360 65.39 16.69 25.77
N SER A 361 65.90 16.42 24.55
CA SER A 361 67.20 15.77 24.20
C SER A 361 67.32 14.29 24.64
N THR A 362 67.86 13.34 23.85
CA THR A 362 69.08 13.43 23.00
C THR A 362 69.21 12.26 21.99
N THR A 363 69.64 12.56 20.74
CA THR A 363 70.51 11.76 19.79
C THR A 363 70.13 10.32 19.32
N ALA A 364 70.53 9.81 18.13
CA ALA A 364 71.41 10.32 17.05
C ALA A 364 71.14 9.66 15.66
N ALA A 365 71.39 10.42 14.57
CA ALA A 365 72.01 10.09 13.25
C ALA A 365 71.50 8.88 12.38
N GLU A 366 71.73 8.75 11.06
CA GLU A 366 72.68 9.43 10.16
C GLU A 366 72.34 9.32 8.62
N GLN A 367 72.54 10.43 7.87
CA GLN A 367 72.92 10.59 6.43
C GLN A 367 72.05 10.11 5.21
N ALA A 368 72.37 10.72 4.04
CA ALA A 368 71.70 10.71 2.70
C ALA A 368 72.79 10.50 1.58
N PRO A 369 72.69 10.87 0.25
CA PRO A 369 71.60 11.43 -0.59
C PRO A 369 71.39 10.72 -2.01
N PRO A 370 71.46 11.36 -3.23
CA PRO A 370 70.39 11.46 -4.28
C PRO A 370 70.79 10.77 -5.65
N PRO A 371 70.41 11.13 -6.92
CA PRO A 371 69.45 12.12 -7.52
C PRO A 371 68.64 11.67 -8.82
N ALA A 372 67.94 12.63 -9.49
CA ALA A 372 67.76 12.85 -10.97
C ALA A 372 66.94 11.86 -11.87
N ALA A 373 66.35 12.22 -13.05
CA ALA A 373 65.95 13.50 -13.70
C ALA A 373 65.07 13.26 -14.99
N ASP A 374 64.67 14.35 -15.67
CA ASP A 374 64.25 14.53 -17.10
C ASP A 374 62.92 13.97 -17.67
N ASP A 375 62.33 14.48 -18.80
CA ASP A 375 62.14 15.85 -19.36
C ASP A 375 61.24 15.83 -20.64
N THR A 376 60.74 16.98 -21.15
CA THR A 376 60.25 17.30 -22.55
C THR A 376 58.92 16.69 -23.12
N LEU A 377 58.25 17.17 -24.22
CA LEU A 377 57.86 18.49 -24.82
C LEU A 377 56.96 18.30 -26.10
N GLY A 378 56.24 19.34 -26.57
CA GLY A 378 55.70 19.54 -27.96
C GLY A 378 54.17 19.31 -28.18
N GLU A 379 53.31 20.23 -28.69
CA GLU A 379 53.25 21.07 -29.94
C GLU A 379 52.78 20.29 -31.21
N GLU A 380 51.94 20.78 -32.16
CA GLU A 380 51.08 21.99 -32.30
C GLU A 380 50.07 21.86 -33.50
N ALA A 381 49.27 22.91 -33.79
CA ALA A 381 48.72 23.35 -35.10
C ALA A 381 47.30 22.93 -35.66
N GLN A 382 46.56 23.96 -36.11
CA GLN A 382 45.33 23.99 -36.96
C GLN A 382 45.72 24.37 -38.44
N PRO A 383 44.90 24.90 -39.42
CA PRO A 383 43.43 25.20 -39.49
C PRO A 383 42.64 25.04 -40.85
N SER A 384 41.30 25.24 -40.79
CA SER A 384 40.38 25.87 -41.81
C SER A 384 40.01 25.19 -43.16
N PRO A 385 38.93 25.60 -43.89
CA PRO A 385 37.63 26.22 -43.50
C PRO A 385 36.35 25.68 -44.25
N ALA A 386 35.20 26.36 -44.11
CA ALA A 386 33.82 26.02 -44.60
C ALA A 386 33.47 26.44 -46.07
N PRO A 387 32.23 26.15 -46.57
CA PRO A 387 31.22 27.24 -46.72
C PRO A 387 29.73 26.83 -46.45
N ALA A 388 28.77 27.73 -46.75
CA ALA A 388 27.40 27.79 -46.17
C ALA A 388 26.21 27.72 -47.21
N PRO A 389 24.98 28.33 -47.06
CA PRO A 389 23.73 27.55 -46.83
C PRO A 389 22.47 27.92 -47.71
N LEU A 390 21.27 27.45 -47.30
CA LEU A 390 19.85 27.84 -47.66
C LEU A 390 19.16 27.11 -48.85
N PRO A 391 17.80 27.16 -49.03
CA PRO A 391 16.65 27.56 -48.14
C PRO A 391 15.44 26.55 -48.12
N VAL A 392 14.35 26.92 -47.41
CA VAL A 392 13.01 26.24 -47.30
C VAL A 392 12.00 26.80 -48.35
N PRO A 393 10.90 26.08 -48.72
CA PRO A 393 9.55 26.60 -48.41
C PRO A 393 8.38 25.57 -48.22
N GLU A 394 7.30 26.03 -47.59
CA GLU A 394 5.90 25.52 -47.59
C GLU A 394 5.00 26.44 -48.48
N PRO A 395 3.65 26.29 -48.60
CA PRO A 395 2.77 25.12 -48.80
C PRO A 395 1.75 25.35 -49.98
N ALA A 396 0.82 24.40 -50.26
CA ALA A 396 -0.36 24.67 -51.12
C ALA A 396 -1.53 23.67 -50.91
N ALA A 397 -2.76 24.08 -51.23
CA ALA A 397 -4.00 23.29 -51.13
C ALA A 397 -4.93 23.52 -52.35
N ALA A 398 -5.85 22.57 -52.67
CA ALA A 398 -7.24 22.82 -53.14
C ALA A 398 -7.96 21.57 -53.72
N ALA A 399 -9.28 21.45 -53.41
CA ALA A 399 -10.42 20.98 -54.25
C ALA A 399 -10.42 19.56 -54.90
N ALA A 400 -11.54 18.97 -55.35
CA ALA A 400 -12.97 18.97 -54.96
C ALA A 400 -13.69 17.88 -55.83
N GLY A 401 -14.89 17.40 -55.45
CA GLY A 401 -15.69 16.52 -56.34
C GLY A 401 -16.91 15.86 -55.67
N ASP A 402 -18.11 16.21 -56.14
CA ASP A 402 -19.42 15.72 -55.66
C ASP A 402 -20.00 14.57 -56.51
N ALA A 403 -20.94 13.80 -55.94
CA ALA A 403 -22.00 13.07 -56.68
C ALA A 403 -23.19 12.68 -55.77
N GLU A 404 -24.42 12.87 -56.27
CA GLU A 404 -25.74 12.59 -55.65
C GLU A 404 -26.10 11.07 -55.70
N ALA A 405 -26.68 10.44 -54.67
CA ALA A 405 -28.07 10.43 -54.17
C ALA A 405 -29.07 9.54 -54.96
N ASP A 406 -29.75 8.62 -54.26
CA ASP A 406 -31.10 8.12 -54.61
C ASP A 406 -31.81 7.53 -53.35
N ALA A 407 -33.15 7.40 -53.38
CA ALA A 407 -33.98 7.14 -52.20
C ALA A 407 -35.09 6.09 -52.41
N ALA A 408 -35.43 5.32 -51.36
CA ALA A 408 -36.66 4.52 -51.26
C ALA A 408 -37.08 4.26 -49.80
N ALA A 409 -38.39 4.12 -49.55
CA ALA A 409 -39.02 3.98 -48.23
C ALA A 409 -40.09 2.84 -48.25
N PRO A 410 -40.98 2.66 -47.26
CA PRO A 410 -40.72 2.15 -45.90
C PRO A 410 -41.69 1.00 -45.47
N ALA A 411 -41.39 0.28 -44.36
CA ALA A 411 -42.33 -0.42 -43.45
C ALA A 411 -41.59 -1.39 -42.48
N PRO A 412 -42.19 -1.85 -41.35
CA PRO A 412 -43.12 -1.19 -40.41
C PRO A 412 -42.57 -1.16 -38.95
N GLU A 413 -43.19 -0.38 -38.07
CA GLU A 413 -42.77 -0.26 -36.65
C GLU A 413 -43.25 -1.44 -35.75
N PRO A 414 -42.42 -1.91 -34.81
CA PRO A 414 -42.84 -2.60 -33.60
C PRO A 414 -42.87 -1.65 -32.38
N VAL A 415 -43.99 -1.69 -31.64
CA VAL A 415 -44.37 -0.75 -30.56
C VAL A 415 -43.40 -0.73 -29.36
N GLU A 416 -42.90 0.45 -28.98
CA GLU A 416 -42.25 0.67 -27.68
C GLU A 416 -43.28 0.73 -26.54
N HIS A 417 -43.22 -0.22 -25.60
CA HIS A 417 -43.92 -0.09 -24.32
C HIS A 417 -43.10 0.78 -23.34
N ARG A 418 -43.55 2.03 -23.14
CA ARG A 418 -43.11 2.89 -22.02
C ARG A 418 -43.97 2.71 -20.77
N PRO A 419 -43.35 2.44 -19.61
CA PRO A 419 -43.84 2.91 -18.32
C PRO A 419 -42.72 3.64 -17.53
N GLY A 420 -42.93 4.75 -16.83
CA GLY A 420 -44.13 5.56 -16.61
C GLY A 420 -43.84 6.58 -15.49
N SER A 421 -44.04 7.87 -15.75
CA SER A 421 -43.72 8.97 -14.82
C SER A 421 -44.77 9.14 -13.70
N TRP A 422 -44.37 9.69 -12.55
CA TRP A 422 -45.31 10.08 -11.49
C TRP A 422 -46.15 11.32 -11.89
N PRO A 423 -47.41 11.48 -11.42
CA PRO A 423 -48.25 12.63 -11.75
C PRO A 423 -47.76 13.97 -11.17
N ALA A 424 -48.05 15.06 -11.88
CA ALA A 424 -47.57 16.42 -11.59
C ALA A 424 -48.12 17.09 -10.29
N ALA A 425 -48.81 16.35 -9.43
CA ALA A 425 -49.43 16.88 -8.20
C ALA A 425 -48.46 16.98 -6.99
N VAL A 426 -47.28 16.35 -7.06
CA VAL A 426 -46.29 16.37 -5.95
C VAL A 426 -45.30 17.54 -6.06
N THR A 427 -45.19 18.17 -7.23
CA THR A 427 -44.18 19.21 -7.53
C THR A 427 -44.56 20.62 -7.03
N GLN A 428 -45.81 20.84 -6.59
CA GLN A 428 -46.26 22.14 -6.06
C GLN A 428 -46.14 22.28 -4.52
N ALA A 429 -45.90 21.19 -3.79
CA ALA A 429 -45.69 21.26 -2.33
C ALA A 429 -44.26 21.68 -1.93
N ALA A 430 -43.28 21.53 -2.83
CA ALA A 430 -41.87 21.84 -2.55
C ALA A 430 -41.45 23.28 -2.96
N THR A 431 -42.25 23.96 -3.78
CA THR A 431 -41.96 25.32 -4.30
C THR A 431 -42.59 26.45 -3.48
N ALA A 432 -43.50 26.14 -2.55
CA ALA A 432 -44.17 27.14 -1.69
C ALA A 432 -43.41 27.48 -0.39
N ALA A 433 -42.35 26.73 -0.04
CA ALA A 433 -41.59 26.91 1.21
C ALA A 433 -40.26 27.67 1.04
N ALA A 434 -40.02 28.28 -0.13
CA ALA A 434 -38.75 28.95 -0.48
C ALA A 434 -38.86 30.47 -0.68
N ALA A 435 -39.99 31.09 -0.35
CA ALA A 435 -40.22 32.52 -0.57
C ALA A 435 -41.11 33.18 0.51
N ALA A 436 -40.53 33.46 1.70
CA ALA A 436 -41.13 34.38 2.67
C ALA A 436 -40.09 34.99 3.63
N HIS A 437 -39.70 36.23 3.32
CA HIS A 437 -39.23 37.33 4.20
C HIS A 437 -38.14 37.12 5.29
N VAL A 438 -37.12 37.98 5.16
CA VAL A 438 -36.18 38.40 6.20
C VAL A 438 -36.84 39.45 7.12
N PRO A 439 -36.66 39.40 8.44
CA PRO A 439 -36.73 40.57 9.32
C PRO A 439 -35.33 41.12 9.66
N ALA A 440 -35.25 42.43 9.90
CA ALA A 440 -34.00 43.17 10.04
C ALA A 440 -33.26 42.92 11.37
N ALA A 441 -31.97 43.29 11.39
CA ALA A 441 -31.10 43.22 12.56
C ALA A 441 -31.52 44.20 13.68
N GLY A 442 -31.23 43.82 14.92
CA GLY A 442 -31.26 44.67 16.12
C GLY A 442 -29.91 44.58 16.84
N GLU A 443 -29.46 45.68 17.42
CA GLU A 443 -28.06 45.92 17.75
C GLU A 443 -27.61 45.30 19.09
N ASN A 444 -26.42 44.68 19.10
CA ASN A 444 -25.33 44.92 20.07
C ASN A 444 -24.21 43.89 19.88
N ALA A 445 -23.11 44.28 19.23
CA ALA A 445 -21.87 43.52 19.17
C ALA A 445 -20.75 44.36 19.81
N ALA A 446 -19.93 43.73 20.65
CA ALA A 446 -18.71 44.34 21.20
C ALA A 446 -17.67 44.59 20.09
N PRO A 447 -16.75 45.55 20.25
CA PRO A 447 -15.83 45.95 19.19
C PRO A 447 -14.85 44.84 18.80
N ALA A 448 -14.49 44.82 17.51
CA ALA A 448 -13.43 43.98 16.98
C ALA A 448 -12.03 44.54 17.37
N PRO A 449 -10.99 43.69 17.46
CA PRO A 449 -9.61 44.12 17.63
C PRO A 449 -9.07 44.83 16.37
N ASP A 450 -7.96 45.56 16.54
CA ASP A 450 -7.34 46.43 15.52
C ASP A 450 -6.84 45.66 14.27
N PRO A 451 -6.85 46.26 13.07
CA PRO A 451 -6.41 45.60 11.84
C PRO A 451 -4.90 45.31 11.76
N ASP A 452 -4.09 45.99 12.57
CA ASP A 452 -2.62 46.01 12.46
C ASP A 452 -1.90 44.86 13.20
N ASP A 453 -2.65 43.92 13.81
CA ASP A 453 -2.11 42.83 14.66
C ASP A 453 -2.25 41.42 14.02
N MET A 454 -2.33 41.37 12.67
CA MET A 454 -2.45 40.13 11.88
C MET A 454 -1.15 39.84 11.11
N PRO A 455 -0.46 38.70 11.34
CA PRO A 455 0.73 38.33 10.56
C PRO A 455 0.38 37.94 9.12
N GLU A 456 1.23 38.32 8.17
CA GLU A 456 1.07 38.01 6.74
C GLU A 456 1.28 36.50 6.47
N GLU A 457 0.30 35.83 5.85
CA GLU A 457 0.38 34.42 5.47
C GLU A 457 0.92 34.22 4.03
N ASP A 458 1.87 33.29 3.87
CA ASP A 458 2.48 32.89 2.60
C ASP A 458 1.47 32.18 1.66
N PRO A 459 1.27 32.64 0.40
CA PRO A 459 0.30 32.06 -0.54
C PRO A 459 0.56 30.61 -0.98
N THR A 460 1.72 30.03 -0.68
CA THR A 460 2.18 28.75 -1.27
C THR A 460 1.93 27.52 -0.41
N SER A 461 1.45 27.67 0.83
CA SER A 461 1.08 26.54 1.68
C SER A 461 -0.27 25.91 1.27
N GLU A 462 -0.30 24.58 1.04
CA GLU A 462 -1.57 23.86 1.16
C GLU A 462 -1.92 23.80 2.66
N PRO A 463 -3.13 24.20 3.07
CA PRO A 463 -3.45 24.26 4.49
C PRO A 463 -3.51 22.84 5.07
N ASP A 464 -2.73 22.57 6.12
CA ASP A 464 -2.90 21.37 6.95
C ASP A 464 -4.28 21.46 7.64
N GLN A 465 -5.28 20.84 7.02
CA GLN A 465 -6.65 20.81 7.53
C GLN A 465 -6.80 19.79 8.67
N GLY A 466 -6.14 20.12 9.78
CA GLY A 466 -6.46 19.71 11.13
C GLY A 466 -6.61 18.22 11.33
N ARG A 467 -5.50 17.52 11.60
CA ARG A 467 -5.58 16.31 12.43
C ARG A 467 -6.11 16.71 13.80
N ARG A 468 -7.38 16.42 14.09
CA ARG A 468 -7.93 16.61 15.45
C ARG A 468 -7.10 15.78 16.43
N ASN A 469 -6.66 16.37 17.53
CA ASN A 469 -5.99 15.66 18.60
C ASN A 469 -6.99 14.72 19.31
N MET A 470 -7.01 13.44 18.93
CA MET A 470 -7.94 12.42 19.42
C MET A 470 -7.55 11.90 20.82
N GLU A 471 -7.46 12.81 21.79
CA GLU A 471 -7.02 12.59 23.18
C GLU A 471 -7.64 11.35 23.85
N TYR A 472 -8.93 11.09 23.59
CA TYR A 472 -9.67 9.99 24.21
C TYR A 472 -9.66 8.70 23.39
N GLY A 473 -9.11 8.73 22.18
CA GLY A 473 -9.00 7.61 21.27
C GLY A 473 -10.29 7.26 20.50
N PRO A 474 -10.34 6.10 19.84
CA PRO A 474 -11.43 5.72 18.93
C PRO A 474 -12.79 5.44 19.59
N PHE A 475 -12.79 4.97 20.84
CA PHE A 475 -14.00 4.52 21.51
C PHE A 475 -13.94 4.63 23.04
N ALA A 476 -15.11 4.55 23.67
CA ALA A 476 -15.26 4.33 25.10
C ALA A 476 -16.24 3.17 25.37
N VAL A 477 -15.90 2.29 26.31
CA VAL A 477 -16.85 1.33 26.89
C VAL A 477 -17.47 1.98 28.13
N ILE A 478 -18.76 2.28 28.05
CA ILE A 478 -19.54 2.92 29.11
C ILE A 478 -20.14 1.85 30.01
N ASP A 479 -19.93 2.01 31.31
CA ASP A 479 -20.27 1.04 32.33
C ASP A 479 -20.81 1.75 33.58
N ALA A 480 -21.73 1.13 34.31
CA ALA A 480 -22.42 1.75 35.46
C ALA A 480 -22.13 1.02 36.77
N ALA A 481 -21.93 1.79 37.85
CA ALA A 481 -21.95 1.27 39.21
C ALA A 481 -23.40 1.02 39.69
N GLN A 482 -23.55 0.33 40.83
CA GLN A 482 -24.86 -0.04 41.40
C GLN A 482 -25.74 1.16 41.79
N ASP A 483 -25.14 2.34 41.98
CA ASP A 483 -25.80 3.62 42.24
C ASP A 483 -26.28 4.34 40.95
N GLY A 484 -26.03 3.74 39.78
CA GLY A 484 -26.31 4.34 38.47
C GLY A 484 -25.21 5.28 37.96
N THR A 485 -24.12 5.50 38.71
CA THR A 485 -23.04 6.41 38.27
C THR A 485 -22.28 5.81 37.09
N LEU A 486 -22.21 6.54 35.98
CA LEU A 486 -21.53 6.10 34.76
C LEU A 486 -20.01 6.35 34.79
N SER A 487 -19.28 5.42 34.21
CA SER A 487 -17.84 5.53 33.96
C SER A 487 -17.51 5.06 32.54
N ALA A 488 -16.46 5.62 31.95
CA ALA A 488 -15.98 5.27 30.62
C ALA A 488 -14.59 4.65 30.71
N LEU A 489 -14.44 3.42 30.20
CA LEU A 489 -13.15 2.76 30.01
C LEU A 489 -12.67 3.06 28.58
N LEU A 490 -11.59 3.82 28.48
CA LEU A 490 -11.07 4.34 27.21
C LEU A 490 -10.24 3.30 26.46
N ALA A 491 -9.98 3.55 25.17
CA ALA A 491 -9.05 2.76 24.38
C ALA A 491 -7.66 2.61 25.03
N SER A 492 -7.17 3.60 25.78
CA SER A 492 -5.91 3.53 26.56
C SER A 492 -5.97 2.58 27.78
N GLY A 493 -7.15 2.13 28.20
CA GLY A 493 -7.38 1.36 29.41
C GLY A 493 -7.60 2.22 30.66
N LYS A 494 -7.42 3.55 30.56
CA LYS A 494 -7.76 4.50 31.62
C LYS A 494 -9.29 4.52 31.81
N ARG A 495 -9.76 4.39 33.05
CA ARG A 495 -11.17 4.67 33.41
C ARG A 495 -11.31 6.15 33.78
N ILE A 496 -12.35 6.81 33.27
CA ILE A 496 -12.72 8.19 33.60
C ILE A 496 -14.19 8.26 34.01
N PRO A 497 -14.60 9.22 34.86
CA PRO A 497 -16.01 9.44 35.16
C PRO A 497 -16.76 9.94 33.92
N CYS A 498 -17.93 9.35 33.65
CA CYS A 498 -18.85 9.84 32.62
C CYS A 498 -19.97 10.61 33.34
N ARG A 499 -20.09 11.92 33.10
CA ARG A 499 -21.04 12.78 33.83
C ARG A 499 -22.47 12.72 33.27
N ALA A 500 -22.68 12.00 32.16
CA ALA A 500 -24.00 11.84 31.58
C ALA A 500 -24.91 11.00 32.48
N ARG A 501 -26.17 11.44 32.60
CA ARG A 501 -27.26 10.74 33.29
C ARG A 501 -28.35 10.28 32.33
N THR A 502 -28.45 10.92 31.17
CA THR A 502 -29.42 10.62 30.12
C THR A 502 -28.72 10.23 28.82
N LEU A 503 -29.44 9.56 27.92
CA LEU A 503 -28.87 9.18 26.62
C LEU A 503 -28.46 10.38 25.74
N PRO A 504 -29.23 11.48 25.64
CA PRO A 504 -28.79 12.68 24.92
C PRO A 504 -27.52 13.31 25.52
N GLU A 505 -27.38 13.33 26.85
CA GLU A 505 -26.16 13.78 27.52
C GLU A 505 -24.96 12.90 27.17
N LEU A 506 -25.13 11.57 27.10
CA LEU A 506 -24.04 10.67 26.70
C LEU A 506 -23.63 10.93 25.25
N VAL A 507 -24.58 11.07 24.33
CA VAL A 507 -24.30 11.35 22.92
C VAL A 507 -23.59 12.69 22.77
N ALA A 508 -24.01 13.73 23.49
CA ALA A 508 -23.29 15.01 23.53
C ALA A 508 -21.88 14.85 24.11
N TRP A 509 -21.73 14.18 25.26
CA TRP A 509 -20.44 13.94 25.91
C TRP A 509 -19.45 13.17 25.02
N THR A 510 -19.92 12.21 24.21
CA THR A 510 -19.09 11.48 23.24
C THR A 510 -18.80 12.30 21.99
N ALA A 511 -19.71 13.19 21.54
CA ALA A 511 -19.52 14.03 20.37
C ALA A 511 -18.61 15.24 20.62
N ASP A 512 -18.65 15.79 21.83
CA ASP A 512 -17.98 17.06 22.20
C ASP A 512 -16.60 16.84 22.83
N ARG A 513 -16.27 15.59 23.19
CA ARG A 513 -14.89 15.17 23.45
C ARG A 513 -14.22 14.73 22.16
N ASN A 514 -12.90 14.90 22.10
CA ASN A 514 -12.07 14.43 20.98
C ASN A 514 -11.89 12.90 20.97
N PHE A 515 -13.01 12.18 20.83
CA PHE A 515 -13.03 10.79 20.41
C PHE A 515 -13.06 10.70 18.88
N GLY A 516 -12.54 9.61 18.33
CA GLY A 516 -12.64 9.30 16.90
C GLY A 516 -11.44 8.53 16.37
N THR A 517 -11.49 8.17 15.08
CA THR A 517 -10.41 7.46 14.38
C THR A 517 -9.83 8.37 13.29
N PRO A 518 -8.50 8.43 13.09
CA PRO A 518 -7.94 9.17 11.95
C PRO A 518 -8.49 8.65 10.61
N ARG A 519 -8.73 9.54 9.66
CA ARG A 519 -9.14 9.17 8.29
C ARG A 519 -8.14 8.18 7.66
N LEU A 520 -8.67 7.11 7.06
CA LEU A 520 -7.85 6.10 6.36
C LEU A 520 -7.29 6.57 5.01
N ASN A 521 -7.71 7.73 4.53
CA ASN A 521 -7.27 8.36 3.29
C ASN A 521 -7.24 9.88 3.49
N ALA A 522 -6.25 10.59 2.93
CA ALA A 522 -6.10 12.04 3.09
C ALA A 522 -7.37 12.83 2.70
N HIS A 523 -8.05 12.41 1.63
CA HIS A 523 -9.31 12.99 1.15
C HIS A 523 -10.57 12.37 1.80
N GLY A 524 -10.37 11.49 2.79
CA GLY A 524 -11.44 10.83 3.54
C GLY A 524 -12.04 11.72 4.63
N ARG A 525 -12.73 11.07 5.56
CA ARG A 525 -13.21 11.70 6.80
C ARG A 525 -12.72 10.88 7.98
N ASP A 526 -12.51 11.56 9.10
CA ASP A 526 -12.21 10.90 10.36
C ASP A 526 -13.42 10.05 10.79
N GLY A 527 -13.17 8.93 11.45
CA GLY A 527 -14.21 8.00 11.88
C GLY A 527 -15.03 8.56 13.03
N ASP A 528 -16.37 8.49 12.92
CA ASP A 528 -17.29 8.86 14.00
C ASP A 528 -16.93 8.08 15.29
N PRO A 529 -16.91 8.75 16.46
CA PRO A 529 -16.62 8.10 17.75
C PRO A 529 -17.64 7.02 18.13
N LEU A 530 -17.16 5.97 18.81
CA LEU A 530 -17.97 4.84 19.26
C LEU A 530 -18.11 4.82 20.80
N ALA A 531 -19.34 4.83 21.29
CA ALA A 531 -19.66 4.48 22.68
C ALA A 531 -20.31 3.08 22.73
N VAL A 532 -19.75 2.21 23.58
CA VAL A 532 -20.20 0.83 23.75
C VAL A 532 -20.85 0.68 25.12
N LEU A 533 -22.12 0.30 25.18
CA LEU A 533 -22.88 0.23 26.44
C LEU A 533 -22.85 -1.18 27.00
N THR A 534 -22.39 -1.34 28.25
CA THR A 534 -22.64 -2.57 29.04
C THR A 534 -24.11 -2.69 29.40
N THR A 535 -24.54 -3.87 29.87
CA THR A 535 -25.91 -4.09 30.33
C THR A 535 -26.32 -3.11 31.42
N GLN A 536 -25.43 -2.82 32.38
CA GLN A 536 -25.71 -1.88 33.47
C GLN A 536 -25.80 -0.43 32.97
N ALA A 537 -24.90 -0.01 32.06
CA ALA A 537 -24.98 1.32 31.45
C ALA A 537 -26.23 1.51 30.59
N ALA A 538 -26.65 0.49 29.82
CA ALA A 538 -27.88 0.56 29.04
C ALA A 538 -29.11 0.77 29.94
N LEU A 539 -29.24 -0.01 31.01
CA LEU A 539 -30.32 0.11 31.98
C LEU A 539 -30.31 1.47 32.70
N ALA A 540 -29.14 1.95 33.15
CA ALA A 540 -28.99 3.25 33.79
C ALA A 540 -29.37 4.43 32.87
N LEU A 541 -29.23 4.26 31.54
CA LEU A 541 -29.62 5.24 30.52
C LEU A 541 -31.08 5.10 30.03
N GLY A 542 -31.90 4.27 30.69
CA GLY A 542 -33.30 4.06 30.33
C GLY A 542 -33.52 3.21 29.07
N LEU A 543 -32.54 2.40 28.67
CA LEU A 543 -32.69 1.42 27.59
C LEU A 543 -33.07 0.05 28.16
N PRO A 544 -33.99 -0.71 27.51
CA PRO A 544 -34.37 -2.05 27.98
C PRO A 544 -33.22 -3.05 27.88
N GLU A 545 -33.20 -4.07 28.75
CA GLU A 545 -32.16 -5.13 28.73
C GLU A 545 -32.10 -5.87 27.39
N SER A 546 -33.24 -6.05 26.71
CA SER A 546 -33.32 -6.69 25.39
C SER A 546 -34.32 -5.99 24.47
N ILE A 547 -34.17 -6.19 23.16
CA ILE A 547 -35.09 -5.71 22.13
C ILE A 547 -35.78 -6.88 21.43
N GLY A 548 -37.11 -6.85 21.42
CA GLY A 548 -37.96 -7.88 20.81
C GLY A 548 -38.46 -7.51 19.41
N GLY A 549 -39.47 -8.25 18.96
CA GLY A 549 -40.15 -8.04 17.68
C GLY A 549 -39.35 -8.51 16.46
N ALA A 550 -40.00 -8.47 15.29
CA ALA A 550 -39.39 -8.85 14.02
C ALA A 550 -38.23 -7.93 13.61
N ASP A 551 -38.34 -6.64 13.95
CA ASP A 551 -37.37 -5.61 13.56
C ASP A 551 -36.10 -5.60 14.43
N ARG A 552 -36.17 -6.07 15.69
CA ARG A 552 -35.08 -5.95 16.69
C ARG A 552 -34.57 -4.50 16.79
N ALA A 553 -35.50 -3.60 17.08
CA ALA A 553 -35.28 -2.17 17.26
C ALA A 553 -36.24 -1.65 18.35
N LEU A 554 -35.95 -0.47 18.91
CA LEU A 554 -36.88 0.21 19.81
C LEU A 554 -38.17 0.62 19.05
N PRO A 555 -39.34 0.62 19.72
CA PRO A 555 -40.55 1.26 19.22
C PRO A 555 -40.30 2.74 18.87
N ALA A 556 -40.99 3.25 17.85
CA ALA A 556 -40.77 4.62 17.34
C ALA A 556 -41.18 5.72 18.35
N ASP A 557 -42.07 5.36 19.27
CA ASP A 557 -42.63 6.12 20.38
C ASP A 557 -41.85 5.96 21.70
N HIS A 558 -40.74 5.20 21.71
CA HIS A 558 -39.93 4.99 22.90
C HIS A 558 -39.28 6.30 23.40
N GLN A 559 -39.35 6.57 24.71
CA GLN A 559 -38.90 7.82 25.32
C GLN A 559 -37.48 8.25 24.89
N ALA A 560 -36.51 7.33 24.91
CA ALA A 560 -35.13 7.62 24.47
C ALA A 560 -35.01 8.14 23.02
N ILE A 561 -35.95 7.83 22.11
CA ILE A 561 -35.99 8.40 20.75
C ILE A 561 -36.55 9.83 20.80
N ALA A 562 -37.61 10.06 21.58
CA ALA A 562 -38.19 11.39 21.78
C ALA A 562 -37.18 12.35 22.44
N ASP A 563 -36.45 11.88 23.47
CA ASP A 563 -35.42 12.66 24.16
C ASP A 563 -34.28 13.07 23.22
N LEU A 564 -33.80 12.15 22.39
CA LEU A 564 -32.78 12.45 21.38
C LEU A 564 -33.28 13.52 20.40
N ALA A 565 -34.50 13.37 19.89
CA ALA A 565 -35.12 14.33 18.97
C ALA A 565 -35.30 15.72 19.62
N ALA A 566 -35.72 15.79 20.88
CA ALA A 566 -35.87 17.03 21.64
C ALA A 566 -34.55 17.79 21.82
N HIS A 567 -33.41 17.08 21.89
CA HIS A 567 -32.07 17.65 21.94
C HIS A 567 -31.45 17.87 20.55
N GLY A 568 -32.25 17.77 19.48
CA GLY A 568 -31.84 17.99 18.09
C GLY A 568 -31.01 16.87 17.46
N TRP A 569 -30.92 15.71 18.10
CA TRP A 569 -30.26 14.53 17.53
C TRP A 569 -31.22 13.75 16.63
N GLN A 570 -30.69 13.18 15.56
CA GLN A 570 -31.42 12.47 14.51
C GLN A 570 -30.90 11.04 14.38
N LEU A 571 -31.82 10.11 14.13
CA LEU A 571 -31.54 8.71 13.82
C LEU A 571 -31.71 8.45 12.31
N PRO A 572 -31.07 7.42 11.75
CA PRO A 572 -31.41 6.93 10.42
C PRO A 572 -32.85 6.41 10.39
N GLN A 573 -33.56 6.61 9.29
CA GLN A 573 -34.92 6.08 9.09
C GLN A 573 -34.91 4.76 8.30
N ARG A 574 -35.84 3.86 8.66
CA ARG A 574 -36.10 2.59 7.95
C ARG A 574 -37.61 2.48 7.69
N GLY A 575 -38.00 2.66 6.42
CA GLY A 575 -39.34 3.19 6.13
C GLY A 575 -39.47 4.58 6.76
N ASP A 576 -40.66 4.91 7.25
CA ASP A 576 -40.96 6.20 7.90
C ASP A 576 -40.63 6.21 9.41
N LYS A 577 -40.07 5.12 9.94
CA LYS A 577 -39.78 4.97 11.38
C LYS A 577 -38.31 5.28 11.70
N PRO A 578 -38.01 5.96 12.84
CA PRO A 578 -36.64 6.11 13.34
C PRO A 578 -36.06 4.75 13.71
N TRP A 579 -34.79 4.51 13.37
CA TRP A 579 -34.15 3.22 13.55
C TRP A 579 -33.09 3.25 14.66
N PHE A 580 -33.47 2.77 15.85
CA PHE A 580 -32.57 2.51 16.96
C PHE A 580 -32.54 1.00 17.24
N SER A 581 -31.43 0.34 16.93
CA SER A 581 -31.23 -1.10 17.11
C SER A 581 -29.96 -1.40 17.90
N THR A 582 -29.53 -2.67 17.93
CA THR A 582 -28.21 -3.14 18.41
C THR A 582 -27.05 -2.20 18.10
N TRP A 583 -27.07 -1.61 16.90
CA TRP A 583 -26.23 -0.48 16.52
C TRP A 583 -27.11 0.71 16.16
N ALA A 584 -26.69 1.91 16.57
CA ALA A 584 -27.35 3.17 16.21
C ALA A 584 -26.29 4.23 15.85
N ARG A 585 -26.51 4.94 14.73
CA ARG A 585 -25.68 6.09 14.34
C ARG A 585 -26.50 7.35 14.57
N ILE A 586 -26.21 8.08 15.63
CA ILE A 586 -26.94 9.27 16.04
C ILE A 586 -26.18 10.48 15.50
N TYR A 587 -26.86 11.43 14.86
CA TYR A 587 -26.21 12.57 14.22
C TYR A 587 -26.98 13.88 14.40
N GLN A 588 -26.27 14.99 14.35
CA GLN A 588 -26.85 16.33 14.41
C GLN A 588 -26.21 17.18 13.32
N LYS A 589 -27.03 17.95 12.61
CA LYS A 589 -26.58 18.92 11.61
C LYS A 589 -25.94 20.11 12.34
N VAL A 590 -24.82 20.60 11.83
CA VAL A 590 -24.12 21.80 12.31
C VAL A 590 -23.79 22.66 11.10
N GLU A 591 -23.51 23.96 11.28
CA GLU A 591 -23.28 24.91 10.17
C GLU A 591 -22.28 24.38 9.12
N ARG A 592 -21.17 23.79 9.58
CA ARG A 592 -20.18 23.12 8.73
C ARG A 592 -20.27 21.59 8.81
N GLY A 593 -21.44 21.04 8.46
CA GLY A 593 -21.62 19.62 8.16
C GLY A 593 -22.50 18.85 9.17
N ARG A 594 -21.95 17.82 9.80
CA ARG A 594 -22.63 17.05 10.87
C ARG A 594 -21.64 16.58 11.92
N ARG A 595 -22.08 16.58 13.19
CA ARG A 595 -21.48 15.74 14.24
C ARG A 595 -22.24 14.42 14.31
N SER A 596 -21.58 13.33 14.67
CA SER A 596 -22.17 11.98 14.65
C SER A 596 -21.48 11.09 15.67
N VAL A 597 -22.24 10.23 16.33
CA VAL A 597 -21.78 9.25 17.32
C VAL A 597 -22.36 7.89 16.97
N GLN A 598 -21.59 6.85 17.22
CA GLN A 598 -22.03 5.47 17.07
C GLN A 598 -22.25 4.85 18.44
N LEU A 599 -23.40 4.20 18.63
CA LEU A 599 -23.70 3.40 19.81
C LEU A 599 -23.70 1.92 19.44
N ALA A 600 -23.02 1.13 20.27
CA ALA A 600 -23.05 -0.33 20.26
C ALA A 600 -23.63 -0.83 21.58
N VAL A 601 -24.81 -1.46 21.54
CA VAL A 601 -25.49 -1.94 22.76
C VAL A 601 -25.20 -3.43 22.95
N LEU A 602 -24.25 -3.76 23.84
CA LEU A 602 -23.79 -5.13 24.08
C LEU A 602 -24.91 -6.13 24.40
N PRO A 603 -25.88 -5.85 25.31
CA PRO A 603 -26.94 -6.81 25.63
C PRO A 603 -27.93 -7.05 24.46
N TRP A 604 -27.90 -6.21 23.42
CA TRP A 604 -28.70 -6.39 22.21
C TRP A 604 -27.93 -7.11 21.09
N GLY A 605 -26.77 -7.70 21.41
CA GLY A 605 -25.95 -8.46 20.47
C GLY A 605 -24.85 -7.66 19.76
N ALA A 606 -24.52 -6.44 20.21
CA ALA A 606 -23.42 -5.70 19.61
C ALA A 606 -22.09 -6.39 19.96
N LEU A 607 -21.19 -6.50 18.98
CA LEU A 607 -19.90 -7.21 19.09
C LEU A 607 -19.96 -8.71 19.44
N THR A 608 -21.13 -9.28 19.71
CA THR A 608 -21.36 -10.73 19.93
C THR A 608 -22.18 -11.39 18.81
N ALA A 609 -22.94 -10.61 18.05
CA ALA A 609 -23.72 -11.07 16.90
C ALA A 609 -23.34 -10.31 15.61
N GLY A 610 -24.01 -10.63 14.49
CA GLY A 610 -23.75 -9.97 13.20
C GLY A 610 -22.35 -10.24 12.64
N GLY A 611 -21.81 -11.44 12.92
CA GLY A 611 -20.48 -11.88 12.50
C GLY A 611 -19.33 -11.41 13.39
N TRP A 612 -19.60 -10.70 14.49
CA TRP A 612 -18.59 -10.43 15.51
C TRP A 612 -18.38 -11.64 16.44
N PRO A 613 -17.19 -11.80 17.06
CA PRO A 613 -16.80 -13.05 17.71
C PRO A 613 -16.87 -13.04 19.24
N LEU A 614 -17.17 -11.90 19.92
CA LEU A 614 -17.10 -11.86 21.38
C LEU A 614 -18.05 -12.89 22.00
N PRO A 615 -17.63 -13.56 23.09
CA PRO A 615 -18.42 -14.62 23.71
C PRO A 615 -19.74 -14.10 24.25
N PHE A 616 -20.78 -14.90 24.06
CA PHE A 616 -22.12 -14.69 24.59
C PHE A 616 -22.73 -16.02 25.01
N ASP A 617 -23.62 -15.97 25.99
CA ASP A 617 -24.35 -17.12 26.48
C ASP A 617 -25.36 -17.59 25.42
N LYS A 618 -25.30 -18.88 25.04
CA LYS A 618 -26.08 -19.37 23.89
C LYS A 618 -27.58 -19.40 24.13
N ASP A 619 -28.03 -19.45 25.38
CA ASP A 619 -29.45 -19.65 25.71
C ASP A 619 -30.12 -18.30 26.01
N THR A 620 -29.49 -17.50 26.87
CA THR A 620 -29.94 -16.15 27.27
C THR A 620 -29.54 -15.04 26.30
N LYS A 621 -28.60 -15.31 25.37
CA LYS A 621 -27.99 -14.35 24.42
C LYS A 621 -27.21 -13.19 25.08
N LYS A 622 -26.97 -13.24 26.39
CA LYS A 622 -26.26 -12.17 27.12
C LYS A 622 -24.75 -12.18 26.81
N PRO A 623 -24.09 -11.01 26.71
CA PRO A 623 -22.65 -10.94 26.52
C PRO A 623 -21.92 -11.52 27.75
N LEU A 624 -20.86 -12.28 27.51
CA LEU A 624 -20.04 -12.87 28.58
C LEU A 624 -18.76 -12.08 28.88
N SER A 625 -18.30 -11.26 27.93
CA SER A 625 -17.04 -10.52 28.09
C SER A 625 -17.11 -9.39 29.10
N THR A 626 -16.06 -9.26 29.91
CA THR A 626 -15.89 -8.12 30.81
C THR A 626 -15.63 -6.81 30.05
N PRO A 627 -15.91 -5.63 30.63
CA PRO A 627 -15.60 -4.35 29.98
C PRO A 627 -14.12 -4.21 29.58
N ALA A 628 -13.21 -4.82 30.33
CA ALA A 628 -11.78 -4.82 30.03
C ALA A 628 -11.42 -5.65 28.78
N GLU A 629 -12.03 -6.84 28.62
CA GLU A 629 -11.90 -7.65 27.40
C GLU A 629 -12.48 -6.94 26.17
N VAL A 630 -13.64 -6.29 26.33
CA VAL A 630 -14.26 -5.50 25.24
C VAL A 630 -13.32 -4.38 24.80
N VAL A 631 -12.72 -3.63 25.75
CA VAL A 631 -11.71 -2.60 25.43
C VAL A 631 -10.48 -3.20 24.76
N LYS A 632 -9.99 -4.35 25.23
CA LYS A 632 -8.81 -5.03 24.65
C LYS A 632 -9.05 -5.44 23.20
N PHE A 633 -10.17 -6.11 22.92
CA PHE A 633 -10.56 -6.51 21.58
C PHE A 633 -10.74 -5.31 20.64
N LEU A 634 -11.46 -4.28 21.10
CA LEU A 634 -11.73 -3.08 20.29
C LEU A 634 -10.47 -2.25 20.05
N ARG A 635 -9.53 -2.21 21.00
CA ARG A 635 -8.22 -1.57 20.83
C ARG A 635 -7.46 -2.24 19.70
N GLU A 636 -7.25 -3.56 19.79
CA GLU A 636 -6.47 -4.28 18.78
C GLU A 636 -7.14 -4.27 17.40
N PHE A 637 -8.48 -4.32 17.34
CA PHE A 637 -9.21 -4.15 16.10
C PHE A 637 -9.04 -2.72 15.52
N SER A 638 -9.27 -1.68 16.32
CA SER A 638 -9.25 -0.27 15.87
C SER A 638 -7.83 0.27 15.61
N ASN A 639 -6.80 -0.36 16.17
CA ASN A 639 -5.40 -0.04 15.85
C ASN A 639 -4.99 -0.57 14.47
N ARG A 640 -5.61 -1.66 14.00
CA ARG A 640 -5.29 -2.31 12.72
C ARG A 640 -6.24 -1.88 11.60
N PHE A 641 -7.45 -1.45 11.94
CA PHE A 641 -8.59 -1.24 11.05
C PHE A 641 -9.38 0.03 11.39
N LEU A 642 -10.50 0.26 10.69
CA LEU A 642 -11.51 1.24 11.12
C LEU A 642 -12.16 0.78 12.43
N THR A 643 -12.45 1.71 13.35
CA THR A 643 -13.30 1.44 14.51
C THR A 643 -14.66 0.86 14.09
N PRO A 644 -15.21 -0.14 14.78
CA PRO A 644 -16.46 -0.79 14.38
C PRO A 644 -17.64 0.18 14.21
N VAL A 645 -18.40 0.00 13.12
CA VAL A 645 -19.48 0.93 12.71
C VAL A 645 -20.82 0.20 12.47
N GLY A 646 -20.96 -1.02 12.99
CA GLY A 646 -22.08 -1.91 12.73
C GLY A 646 -21.67 -3.37 12.80
N THR A 647 -22.42 -4.25 12.11
CA THR A 647 -21.97 -5.64 11.84
C THR A 647 -20.61 -5.68 11.14
N THR A 648 -19.92 -6.82 11.17
CA THR A 648 -18.63 -6.99 10.44
C THR A 648 -18.80 -6.74 8.94
N ALA A 649 -19.93 -7.13 8.36
CA ALA A 649 -20.26 -6.86 6.95
C ALA A 649 -20.34 -5.36 6.63
N VAL A 650 -20.97 -4.56 7.51
CA VAL A 650 -21.07 -3.11 7.34
C VAL A 650 -19.71 -2.45 7.57
N THR A 651 -18.97 -2.87 8.61
CA THR A 651 -17.64 -2.33 8.93
C THR A 651 -16.64 -2.56 7.80
N GLY A 652 -16.62 -3.75 7.21
CA GLY A 652 -15.80 -4.05 6.04
C GLY A 652 -16.18 -3.23 4.78
N GLN A 653 -17.46 -2.92 4.57
CA GLN A 653 -17.89 -2.02 3.47
C GLN A 653 -17.53 -0.55 3.73
N GLU A 654 -17.74 -0.03 4.95
CA GLU A 654 -17.36 1.34 5.27
C GLU A 654 -15.84 1.53 5.16
N MET A 655 -15.04 0.51 5.47
CA MET A 655 -13.60 0.52 5.19
C MET A 655 -13.27 0.63 3.69
N MET A 656 -13.99 -0.07 2.80
CA MET A 656 -13.86 0.12 1.34
C MET A 656 -14.16 1.57 0.93
N ARG A 657 -15.21 2.19 1.50
CA ARG A 657 -15.55 3.60 1.24
C ARG A 657 -14.50 4.57 1.79
N ALA A 658 -13.98 4.33 2.99
CA ALA A 658 -13.00 5.18 3.67
C ALA A 658 -11.66 5.23 2.93
N LEU A 659 -11.23 4.10 2.35
CA LEU A 659 -10.02 4.00 1.51
C LEU A 659 -10.22 4.52 0.07
N ARG A 660 -11.49 4.70 -0.36
CA ARG A 660 -11.89 5.22 -1.67
C ARG A 660 -13.00 6.27 -1.55
N PRO A 661 -12.72 7.44 -0.92
CA PRO A 661 -13.71 8.48 -0.72
C PRO A 661 -14.24 9.00 -2.08
N ARG A 662 -15.57 9.19 -2.18
CA ARG A 662 -16.26 9.55 -3.45
C ARG A 662 -15.78 10.88 -4.05
N THR A 663 -15.37 11.82 -3.21
CA THR A 663 -14.94 13.17 -3.60
C THR A 663 -13.65 13.52 -2.89
N ARG A 664 -12.78 14.28 -3.56
CA ARG A 664 -11.64 14.99 -2.96
C ARG A 664 -11.88 16.49 -2.97
N ALA A 665 -11.18 17.25 -2.14
CA ALA A 665 -11.05 18.68 -2.33
C ALA A 665 -10.18 18.95 -3.58
N TRP A 666 -10.47 20.03 -4.29
CA TRP A 666 -9.69 20.55 -5.41
C TRP A 666 -9.81 22.07 -5.42
N ARG A 667 -8.69 22.77 -5.60
CA ARG A 667 -8.67 24.23 -5.70
C ARG A 667 -9.03 24.63 -7.14
N GLU A 668 -10.10 25.41 -7.29
CA GLU A 668 -10.57 25.93 -8.57
C GLU A 668 -9.64 27.04 -9.07
N GLU A 669 -8.86 26.79 -10.11
CA GLU A 669 -7.80 27.68 -10.63
C GLU A 669 -8.32 29.11 -10.93
N SER A 670 -9.55 29.24 -11.42
CA SER A 670 -10.14 30.54 -11.77
C SER A 670 -10.67 31.35 -10.58
N THR A 671 -10.81 30.76 -9.39
CA THR A 671 -11.39 31.45 -8.21
C THR A 671 -10.56 31.30 -6.93
N GLY A 672 -9.54 30.44 -6.93
CA GLY A 672 -8.76 30.05 -5.75
C GLY A 672 -9.53 29.21 -4.71
N LYS A 673 -10.84 28.99 -4.90
CA LYS A 673 -11.73 28.38 -3.90
C LYS A 673 -11.63 26.86 -3.92
N LEU A 674 -11.67 26.25 -2.73
CA LEU A 674 -11.78 24.81 -2.59
C LEU A 674 -13.20 24.35 -2.96
N ARG A 675 -13.29 23.47 -3.97
CA ARG A 675 -14.50 22.78 -4.40
C ARG A 675 -14.34 21.28 -4.17
N PRO A 676 -15.42 20.52 -3.93
CA PRO A 676 -15.35 19.06 -4.08
C PRO A 676 -15.13 18.72 -5.56
N LYS A 677 -14.46 17.60 -5.84
CA LYS A 677 -14.28 17.03 -7.19
C LYS A 677 -14.38 15.51 -7.11
N TRP A 678 -14.99 14.86 -8.10
CA TRP A 678 -15.15 13.40 -8.08
C TRP A 678 -13.81 12.67 -8.03
N ASN A 679 -13.72 11.65 -7.18
CA ASN A 679 -12.57 10.74 -7.15
C ASN A 679 -12.77 9.66 -8.23
N THR A 680 -12.08 9.80 -9.35
CA THR A 680 -12.19 8.92 -10.52
C THR A 680 -11.78 7.46 -10.27
N ASN A 681 -11.36 7.10 -9.05
CA ASN A 681 -11.07 5.71 -8.62
C ASN A 681 -12.10 5.12 -7.64
N ALA A 682 -13.13 5.87 -7.23
CA ALA A 682 -14.18 5.41 -6.32
C ALA A 682 -15.41 4.83 -7.05
N LEU A 683 -16.38 4.32 -6.28
CA LEU A 683 -17.74 4.02 -6.73
C LEU A 683 -18.62 5.25 -6.53
N LEU A 684 -19.00 5.89 -7.63
CA LEU A 684 -19.49 7.27 -7.60
C LEU A 684 -21.00 7.38 -7.41
N VAL A 685 -21.80 6.58 -8.10
CA VAL A 685 -23.27 6.58 -8.04
C VAL A 685 -23.80 5.14 -8.02
N PRO A 686 -25.03 4.91 -7.53
CA PRO A 686 -25.73 3.64 -7.76
C PRO A 686 -25.87 3.40 -9.27
N VAL A 687 -25.72 2.16 -9.70
CA VAL A 687 -25.95 1.75 -11.09
C VAL A 687 -26.70 0.42 -11.06
N ASP A 688 -27.73 0.27 -11.89
CA ASP A 688 -28.36 -1.05 -12.04
C ASP A 688 -27.38 -2.00 -12.74
N PRO A 689 -27.46 -3.31 -12.44
CA PRO A 689 -26.60 -4.32 -13.04
C PRO A 689 -27.05 -4.59 -14.49
N ALA A 690 -26.28 -5.39 -15.23
CA ALA A 690 -26.79 -5.93 -16.49
C ALA A 690 -27.92 -6.94 -16.19
N PRO A 691 -28.90 -7.15 -17.09
CA PRO A 691 -29.97 -8.12 -16.88
C PRO A 691 -29.51 -9.52 -16.41
N PRO A 692 -28.46 -10.17 -16.97
CA PRO A 692 -28.00 -11.47 -16.47
C PRO A 692 -27.34 -11.41 -15.08
N GLU A 693 -26.75 -10.27 -14.70
CA GLU A 693 -26.10 -10.05 -13.41
C GLU A 693 -27.09 -9.76 -12.27
N ALA A 694 -28.36 -9.50 -12.60
CA ALA A 694 -29.40 -9.20 -11.63
C ALA A 694 -29.73 -10.43 -10.75
N THR A 695 -30.01 -10.21 -9.46
CA THR A 695 -30.53 -11.26 -8.57
C THR A 695 -31.99 -11.59 -8.91
N LYS A 696 -32.44 -12.82 -8.64
CA LYS A 696 -33.83 -13.28 -8.81
C LYS A 696 -34.93 -12.34 -8.26
N ASP A 697 -34.60 -11.58 -7.21
CA ASP A 697 -35.53 -10.67 -6.52
C ASP A 697 -35.48 -9.23 -7.09
N HIS A 698 -34.54 -8.93 -8.00
CA HIS A 698 -34.32 -7.63 -8.64
C HIS A 698 -35.43 -7.32 -9.67
N PRO A 699 -35.81 -6.04 -9.88
CA PRO A 699 -36.73 -5.65 -10.95
C PRO A 699 -36.34 -6.24 -12.33
N LEU A 700 -35.07 -6.10 -12.73
CA LEU A 700 -34.56 -6.62 -14.02
C LEU A 700 -34.52 -8.17 -14.16
N ALA A 701 -34.91 -8.93 -13.13
CA ALA A 701 -35.04 -10.40 -13.21
C ALA A 701 -36.50 -10.86 -13.38
N GLU A 702 -37.45 -9.93 -13.52
CA GLU A 702 -38.85 -10.26 -13.80
C GLU A 702 -39.00 -10.97 -15.15
N GLY A 703 -39.80 -12.05 -15.19
CA GLY A 703 -40.01 -12.88 -16.39
C GLY A 703 -38.86 -13.83 -16.78
N ARG A 704 -37.72 -13.79 -16.09
CA ARG A 704 -36.52 -14.60 -16.39
C ARG A 704 -36.63 -16.05 -15.88
N ASP A 705 -36.13 -17.03 -16.65
CA ASP A 705 -35.87 -18.36 -16.10
C ASP A 705 -34.54 -18.38 -15.35
N GLU A 706 -34.60 -18.50 -14.02
CA GLU A 706 -33.43 -18.57 -13.15
C GLU A 706 -32.56 -19.82 -13.36
N LYS A 707 -33.02 -20.81 -14.15
CA LYS A 707 -32.24 -22.01 -14.51
C LYS A 707 -31.52 -21.92 -15.85
N ASP A 708 -31.87 -20.95 -16.69
CA ASP A 708 -31.29 -20.81 -18.04
C ASP A 708 -29.95 -20.05 -17.99
N PRO A 709 -28.80 -20.71 -18.27
CA PRO A 709 -27.50 -20.05 -18.24
C PRO A 709 -27.34 -18.98 -19.32
N SER A 710 -28.17 -18.99 -20.38
CA SER A 710 -28.20 -17.94 -21.40
C SER A 710 -28.96 -16.67 -20.96
N GLN A 711 -29.68 -16.75 -19.82
CA GLN A 711 -30.39 -15.64 -19.21
C GLN A 711 -29.74 -15.15 -17.90
N VAL A 712 -29.04 -16.03 -17.16
CA VAL A 712 -28.48 -15.73 -15.82
C VAL A 712 -26.97 -15.88 -15.79
N LEU A 713 -26.27 -14.90 -15.20
CA LEU A 713 -24.87 -15.02 -14.83
C LEU A 713 -24.72 -15.87 -13.55
N HIS A 714 -24.47 -17.17 -13.69
CA HIS A 714 -24.31 -18.08 -12.56
C HIS A 714 -22.84 -18.23 -12.12
N GLU A 715 -22.24 -17.13 -11.65
CA GLU A 715 -20.87 -17.08 -11.11
C GLU A 715 -20.86 -17.29 -9.58
N GLU A 716 -21.11 -18.53 -9.17
CA GLU A 716 -21.05 -18.97 -7.77
C GLU A 716 -19.81 -19.83 -7.45
N ALA A 717 -19.59 -20.03 -6.16
CA ALA A 717 -18.47 -20.83 -5.65
C ALA A 717 -18.57 -22.30 -6.11
N LEU A 718 -17.42 -22.90 -6.46
CA LEU A 718 -17.37 -24.28 -6.94
C LEU A 718 -17.71 -25.28 -5.81
N GLN A 719 -18.70 -26.12 -6.06
CA GLN A 719 -19.13 -27.24 -5.21
C GLN A 719 -19.29 -28.48 -6.09
N TRP A 720 -18.34 -29.41 -5.99
CA TRP A 720 -18.28 -30.60 -6.85
C TRP A 720 -17.65 -31.76 -6.09
N PHE A 721 -18.06 -32.99 -6.38
CA PHE A 721 -17.42 -34.20 -5.86
C PHE A 721 -17.68 -35.38 -6.80
N ARG A 722 -16.88 -36.45 -6.66
CA ARG A 722 -16.98 -37.68 -7.46
C ARG A 722 -16.57 -38.90 -6.65
N GLU A 723 -16.94 -40.07 -7.14
CA GLU A 723 -16.39 -41.36 -6.70
C GLU A 723 -14.86 -41.42 -6.91
N PRO A 724 -14.11 -42.05 -5.98
CA PRO A 724 -12.70 -42.36 -6.17
C PRO A 724 -12.50 -43.47 -7.21
N THR A 725 -11.40 -43.39 -7.96
CA THR A 725 -10.95 -44.47 -8.86
C THR A 725 -10.46 -45.71 -8.09
N ASP A 726 -10.30 -46.85 -8.76
CA ASP A 726 -9.74 -48.05 -8.12
C ASP A 726 -8.31 -47.88 -7.59
N GLU A 727 -7.54 -46.93 -8.12
CA GLU A 727 -6.22 -46.58 -7.60
C GLU A 727 -6.34 -45.71 -6.34
N GLU A 728 -7.18 -44.68 -6.38
CA GLU A 728 -7.45 -43.80 -5.24
C GLU A 728 -8.05 -44.58 -4.07
N ARG A 729 -8.93 -45.56 -4.32
CA ARG A 729 -9.53 -46.46 -3.31
C ARG A 729 -8.50 -47.29 -2.54
N ARG A 730 -7.29 -47.49 -3.08
CA ARG A 730 -6.19 -48.20 -2.39
C ARG A 730 -5.37 -47.28 -1.48
N MET A 731 -5.60 -45.97 -1.52
CA MET A 731 -4.90 -45.02 -0.66
C MET A 731 -5.52 -45.01 0.76
N PRO A 732 -4.69 -45.09 1.82
CA PRO A 732 -5.18 -45.21 3.20
C PRO A 732 -5.89 -43.96 3.75
N PHE A 733 -5.60 -42.77 3.21
CA PHE A 733 -6.11 -41.50 3.74
C PHE A 733 -6.84 -40.67 2.68
N VAL A 734 -7.73 -39.81 3.17
CA VAL A 734 -8.25 -38.65 2.46
C VAL A 734 -7.87 -37.40 3.24
N VAL A 735 -7.19 -36.47 2.60
CA VAL A 735 -6.69 -35.23 3.22
C VAL A 735 -7.40 -34.00 2.66
N GLY A 736 -7.72 -33.06 3.54
CA GLY A 736 -8.34 -31.79 3.19
C GLY A 736 -7.31 -30.66 3.21
N ILE A 737 -7.15 -29.97 2.08
CA ILE A 737 -6.52 -28.64 2.05
C ILE A 737 -7.60 -27.56 2.15
N ASP A 738 -7.33 -26.48 2.88
CA ASP A 738 -8.19 -25.29 2.90
C ASP A 738 -7.39 -24.04 2.52
N ILE A 739 -7.95 -23.23 1.62
CA ILE A 739 -7.34 -22.03 1.05
C ILE A 739 -7.72 -20.82 1.91
N HIS A 740 -6.74 -20.22 2.59
CA HIS A 740 -6.97 -19.05 3.43
C HIS A 740 -7.63 -17.91 2.64
N MET A 741 -8.89 -17.61 2.99
CA MET A 741 -9.63 -16.45 2.49
C MET A 741 -9.63 -16.37 0.95
N ALA A 742 -9.97 -17.46 0.25
CA ALA A 742 -9.86 -17.60 -1.21
C ALA A 742 -10.45 -16.42 -2.03
N PHE A 743 -11.59 -15.86 -1.62
CA PHE A 743 -12.18 -14.68 -2.28
C PHE A 743 -11.42 -13.38 -1.98
N PHE A 744 -10.83 -13.24 -0.80
CA PHE A 744 -10.00 -12.09 -0.44
C PHE A 744 -8.70 -12.07 -1.25
N ALA A 745 -8.04 -13.23 -1.37
CA ALA A 745 -6.88 -13.39 -2.23
C ALA A 745 -7.20 -13.01 -3.69
N ALA A 746 -8.41 -13.36 -4.15
CA ALA A 746 -8.89 -12.94 -5.46
C ALA A 746 -9.11 -11.42 -5.58
N CYS A 747 -9.34 -10.65 -4.52
CA CYS A 747 -9.48 -9.19 -4.59
C CYS A 747 -8.18 -8.46 -5.00
N ASN A 748 -6.99 -9.05 -4.77
CA ASN A 748 -5.70 -8.43 -5.07
C ASN A 748 -5.51 -8.21 -6.58
N GLY A 749 -5.85 -7.02 -7.08
CA GLY A 749 -5.68 -6.62 -8.47
C GLY A 749 -6.81 -7.05 -9.42
N THR A 750 -8.04 -7.28 -8.92
CA THR A 750 -9.20 -7.53 -9.80
C THR A 750 -9.58 -6.23 -10.49
N ILE A 751 -9.74 -6.28 -11.81
CA ILE A 751 -10.25 -5.15 -12.59
C ILE A 751 -11.77 -5.19 -12.43
N LEU A 752 -12.29 -4.18 -11.74
CA LEU A 752 -13.72 -4.02 -11.47
C LEU A 752 -14.22 -2.81 -12.24
N GLY A 753 -15.33 -2.97 -12.97
CA GLY A 753 -16.00 -1.87 -13.64
C GLY A 753 -16.63 -0.92 -12.62
N ARG A 754 -16.63 0.38 -12.86
CA ARG A 754 -17.12 1.41 -11.91
C ARG A 754 -18.23 2.29 -12.50
N CYS A 755 -18.38 2.28 -13.82
CA CYS A 755 -19.54 2.78 -14.55
C CYS A 755 -20.70 1.75 -14.64
N ALA A 756 -21.80 2.15 -15.28
CA ALA A 756 -22.88 1.27 -15.72
C ALA A 756 -22.42 0.30 -16.82
N PRO A 757 -23.10 -0.84 -17.03
CA PRO A 757 -22.82 -1.74 -18.15
C PRO A 757 -23.21 -1.12 -19.49
N TYR A 758 -22.37 -1.33 -20.51
CA TYR A 758 -22.63 -1.03 -21.92
C TYR A 758 -22.78 -2.35 -22.68
N THR A 759 -23.82 -2.48 -23.50
CA THR A 759 -24.06 -3.69 -24.29
C THR A 759 -23.31 -3.62 -25.62
N LEU A 760 -22.68 -4.73 -26.01
CA LEU A 760 -22.05 -4.93 -27.31
C LEU A 760 -22.54 -6.25 -27.91
N GLU A 761 -22.94 -6.22 -29.18
CA GLU A 761 -23.27 -7.43 -29.94
C GLU A 761 -22.01 -7.93 -30.69
N HIS A 762 -21.80 -9.24 -30.70
CA HIS A 762 -20.64 -9.93 -31.29
C HIS A 762 -19.24 -9.31 -31.05
N PRO A 763 -18.90 -8.86 -29.82
CA PRO A 763 -17.63 -8.16 -29.58
C PRO A 763 -16.42 -9.11 -29.56
N ALA A 764 -15.27 -8.61 -30.03
CA ALA A 764 -13.99 -9.27 -29.79
C ALA A 764 -13.68 -9.32 -28.28
N PHE A 765 -13.30 -10.49 -27.78
CA PHE A 765 -13.01 -10.68 -26.35
C PHE A 765 -11.71 -10.00 -25.89
N ASP A 766 -11.79 -9.09 -24.93
CA ASP A 766 -10.64 -8.51 -24.22
C ASP A 766 -10.63 -8.92 -22.74
N LYS A 767 -9.66 -9.75 -22.36
CA LYS A 767 -9.40 -10.16 -20.97
C LYS A 767 -9.03 -9.01 -20.00
N LYS A 768 -8.78 -7.80 -20.51
CA LYS A 768 -8.59 -6.57 -19.70
C LYS A 768 -9.88 -5.75 -19.55
N LEU A 769 -10.94 -6.07 -20.30
CA LEU A 769 -12.22 -5.38 -20.23
C LEU A 769 -13.10 -6.08 -19.19
N ALA A 770 -13.51 -5.33 -18.15
CA ALA A 770 -14.39 -5.86 -17.12
C ALA A 770 -15.81 -6.01 -17.70
N GLY A 771 -16.40 -7.20 -17.59
CA GLY A 771 -17.73 -7.45 -18.12
C GLY A 771 -18.22 -8.88 -17.98
N SER A 772 -19.49 -9.05 -18.34
CA SER A 772 -20.17 -10.32 -18.48
C SER A 772 -20.33 -10.64 -19.96
N TRP A 773 -20.09 -11.89 -20.37
CA TRP A 773 -19.98 -12.31 -21.76
C TRP A 773 -20.88 -13.53 -21.99
N LEU A 774 -21.73 -13.49 -23.02
CA LEU A 774 -22.51 -14.63 -23.48
C LEU A 774 -21.65 -15.42 -24.48
N GLU A 775 -21.16 -16.58 -24.07
CA GLU A 775 -20.17 -17.38 -24.79
C GLU A 775 -20.58 -18.85 -24.75
N ASP A 776 -20.23 -19.64 -25.77
CA ASP A 776 -20.41 -21.09 -25.73
C ASP A 776 -19.10 -21.77 -25.32
N LEU A 777 -19.08 -22.30 -24.10
CA LEU A 777 -17.94 -23.04 -23.53
C LEU A 777 -18.17 -24.56 -23.56
N SER A 778 -19.23 -25.07 -24.21
CA SER A 778 -19.53 -26.50 -24.31
C SER A 778 -18.53 -27.31 -25.14
N GLY A 779 -17.76 -26.64 -26.01
CA GLY A 779 -16.69 -27.27 -26.81
C GLY A 779 -15.31 -27.31 -26.14
N VAL A 780 -15.13 -26.76 -24.93
CA VAL A 780 -13.81 -26.69 -24.29
C VAL A 780 -13.49 -28.00 -23.59
N PRO A 781 -12.40 -28.72 -23.92
CA PRO A 781 -12.11 -30.01 -23.31
C PRO A 781 -11.80 -29.87 -21.81
N VAL A 782 -12.55 -30.61 -20.98
CA VAL A 782 -12.32 -30.77 -19.54
C VAL A 782 -12.02 -32.24 -19.25
N ASP A 783 -11.07 -32.49 -18.35
CA ASP A 783 -10.73 -33.82 -17.90
C ASP A 783 -11.85 -34.39 -16.98
N PRO A 784 -12.37 -35.62 -17.21
CA PRO A 784 -13.48 -36.18 -16.43
C PRO A 784 -13.26 -36.31 -14.92
N LEU A 785 -11.99 -36.36 -14.46
CA LEU A 785 -11.65 -36.44 -13.04
C LEU A 785 -11.37 -35.07 -12.41
N LEU A 786 -11.60 -33.97 -13.14
CA LEU A 786 -11.56 -32.60 -12.65
C LEU A 786 -12.95 -31.96 -12.68
N PRO A 787 -13.25 -31.02 -11.75
CA PRO A 787 -14.40 -30.15 -11.91
C PRO A 787 -14.24 -29.27 -13.15
N SER A 788 -15.33 -29.05 -13.87
CA SER A 788 -15.40 -27.95 -14.85
C SER A 788 -15.21 -26.60 -14.14
N PRO A 789 -14.32 -25.73 -14.63
CA PRO A 789 -14.13 -24.40 -14.05
C PRO A 789 -15.25 -23.41 -14.41
N PHE A 790 -16.15 -23.78 -15.33
CA PHE A 790 -17.12 -22.86 -15.95
C PHE A 790 -18.45 -22.80 -15.18
N THR A 791 -18.83 -23.87 -14.48
CA THR A 791 -20.08 -24.02 -13.73
C THR A 791 -19.83 -24.07 -12.21
N PRO A 792 -20.78 -23.64 -11.37
CA PRO A 792 -20.62 -23.77 -9.91
C PRO A 792 -20.73 -25.21 -9.40
N ASP A 793 -21.42 -26.09 -10.12
CA ASP A 793 -21.56 -27.51 -9.77
C ASP A 793 -20.45 -28.40 -10.36
N GLY A 794 -19.48 -27.80 -11.06
CA GLY A 794 -18.36 -28.49 -11.71
C GLY A 794 -18.77 -29.38 -12.91
N ARG A 795 -20.01 -29.32 -13.40
CA ARG A 795 -20.44 -30.06 -14.61
C ARG A 795 -20.02 -29.35 -15.89
N HIS A 796 -19.92 -30.09 -16.99
CA HIS A 796 -19.63 -29.50 -18.29
C HIS A 796 -20.78 -28.60 -18.76
N PRO A 797 -20.53 -27.39 -19.30
CA PRO A 797 -21.55 -26.63 -20.02
C PRO A 797 -22.09 -27.42 -21.21
N THR A 798 -23.39 -27.30 -21.47
CA THR A 798 -24.10 -27.98 -22.59
C THR A 798 -24.49 -27.04 -23.72
N GLY A 799 -24.13 -25.75 -23.64
CA GLY A 799 -24.36 -24.74 -24.66
C GLY A 799 -23.97 -23.34 -24.18
N PRO A 800 -24.48 -22.27 -24.83
CA PRO A 800 -24.18 -20.88 -24.47
C PRO A 800 -24.58 -20.52 -23.03
N GLY A 801 -23.74 -19.72 -22.38
CA GLY A 801 -24.03 -19.19 -21.04
C GLY A 801 -23.35 -17.85 -20.77
N TRP A 802 -23.83 -17.13 -19.76
CA TRP A 802 -23.18 -15.93 -19.26
C TRP A 802 -22.01 -16.27 -18.33
N TYR A 803 -20.86 -15.67 -18.61
CA TYR A 803 -19.62 -15.86 -17.86
C TYR A 803 -18.93 -14.50 -17.60
N GLN A 804 -18.21 -14.38 -16.49
CA GLN A 804 -17.36 -13.21 -16.24
C GLN A 804 -16.06 -13.26 -17.06
N THR A 805 -15.44 -12.10 -17.31
CA THR A 805 -14.15 -11.99 -18.05
C THR A 805 -13.10 -12.99 -17.59
N TYR A 806 -13.01 -13.28 -16.28
CA TYR A 806 -12.02 -14.21 -15.73
C TYR A 806 -12.25 -15.68 -16.08
N THR A 807 -13.52 -16.08 -16.28
CA THR A 807 -13.93 -17.43 -16.64
C THR A 807 -13.64 -17.68 -18.13
N VAL A 808 -14.02 -16.74 -19.01
CA VAL A 808 -13.70 -16.79 -20.45
C VAL A 808 -12.18 -16.70 -20.69
N ALA A 809 -11.46 -15.89 -19.90
CA ALA A 809 -10.00 -15.82 -19.96
C ALA A 809 -9.32 -17.14 -19.53
N LEU A 810 -9.92 -17.92 -18.62
CA LEU A 810 -9.43 -19.27 -18.29
C LEU A 810 -9.72 -20.24 -19.44
N ALA A 811 -10.90 -20.19 -20.05
CA ALA A 811 -11.19 -21.00 -21.25
C ALA A 811 -10.15 -20.74 -22.36
N THR A 812 -9.75 -19.48 -22.56
CA THR A 812 -8.69 -19.11 -23.52
C THR A 812 -7.34 -19.73 -23.15
N GLU A 813 -7.01 -19.81 -21.86
CA GLU A 813 -5.78 -20.48 -21.37
C GLU A 813 -5.86 -22.02 -21.52
N MET A 814 -7.06 -22.58 -21.65
CA MET A 814 -7.32 -24.00 -21.95
C MET A 814 -7.45 -24.30 -23.46
N GLY A 815 -7.18 -23.32 -24.33
CA GLY A 815 -7.20 -23.48 -25.79
C GLY A 815 -8.50 -23.05 -26.49
N HIS A 816 -9.50 -22.53 -25.75
CA HIS A 816 -10.69 -21.94 -26.37
C HIS A 816 -10.33 -20.70 -27.19
N THR A 817 -11.05 -20.47 -28.29
CA THR A 817 -11.02 -19.20 -29.02
C THR A 817 -12.37 -18.51 -28.81
N PRO A 818 -12.46 -17.53 -27.88
CA PRO A 818 -13.73 -16.89 -27.55
C PRO A 818 -14.39 -16.24 -28.76
N ARG A 819 -15.70 -16.46 -28.91
CA ARG A 819 -16.56 -15.81 -29.90
C ARG A 819 -17.85 -15.34 -29.19
N PRO A 820 -17.77 -14.30 -28.36
CA PRO A 820 -18.92 -13.86 -27.58
C PRO A 820 -20.07 -13.46 -28.50
N GLN A 821 -21.27 -13.98 -28.23
CA GLN A 821 -22.48 -13.57 -28.94
C GLN A 821 -22.85 -12.14 -28.56
N ARG A 822 -22.67 -11.80 -27.28
CA ARG A 822 -23.01 -10.51 -26.69
C ARG A 822 -22.18 -10.28 -25.42
N ALA A 823 -21.92 -9.03 -25.06
CA ALA A 823 -21.29 -8.70 -23.78
C ALA A 823 -21.90 -7.46 -23.13
N HIS A 824 -21.88 -7.44 -21.80
CA HIS A 824 -22.16 -6.27 -20.98
C HIS A 824 -20.86 -5.82 -20.31
N VAL A 825 -20.25 -4.77 -20.86
CA VAL A 825 -18.88 -4.34 -20.53
C VAL A 825 -18.87 -3.02 -19.75
N ARG A 826 -17.82 -2.80 -18.97
CA ARG A 826 -17.60 -1.60 -18.15
C ARG A 826 -16.21 -1.05 -18.45
N PRO A 827 -16.06 -0.26 -19.52
CA PRO A 827 -14.76 0.15 -20.05
C PRO A 827 -14.12 1.30 -19.23
N THR A 828 -12.79 1.43 -19.32
CA THR A 828 -12.11 2.72 -19.13
C THR A 828 -12.44 3.68 -20.28
N GLU A 829 -12.11 4.96 -20.15
CA GLU A 829 -12.33 5.95 -21.21
C GLU A 829 -11.62 5.57 -22.54
N ASP A 830 -10.38 5.09 -22.47
CA ASP A 830 -9.62 4.64 -23.66
C ASP A 830 -10.11 3.30 -24.23
N GLN A 831 -10.77 2.48 -23.42
CA GLN A 831 -11.50 1.31 -23.91
C GLN A 831 -12.79 1.75 -24.61
N ALA A 832 -13.54 2.70 -24.05
CA ALA A 832 -14.77 3.22 -24.64
C ALA A 832 -14.51 3.91 -26.00
N LYS A 833 -13.48 4.76 -26.09
CA LYS A 833 -13.04 5.40 -27.35
C LYS A 833 -12.72 4.36 -28.44
N ARG A 834 -11.97 3.31 -28.11
CA ARG A 834 -11.65 2.21 -29.06
C ARG A 834 -12.84 1.34 -29.44
N LEU A 835 -13.90 1.33 -28.63
CA LEU A 835 -15.14 0.58 -28.87
C LEU A 835 -16.24 1.45 -29.51
N GLY A 836 -15.98 2.73 -29.80
CA GLY A 836 -16.99 3.67 -30.32
C GLY A 836 -18.14 3.97 -29.36
N LEU A 837 -17.95 3.76 -28.05
CA LEU A 837 -19.01 3.89 -27.05
C LEU A 837 -19.25 5.34 -26.64
N ALA A 838 -20.48 5.83 -26.84
CA ALA A 838 -20.93 7.12 -26.35
C ALA A 838 -21.31 7.06 -24.85
N PRO A 839 -21.12 8.15 -24.07
CA PRO A 839 -21.65 8.27 -22.71
C PRO A 839 -23.17 8.06 -22.64
N HIS A 840 -23.66 7.39 -21.60
CA HIS A 840 -25.10 7.26 -21.37
C HIS A 840 -25.71 8.63 -20.99
N PRO A 841 -26.73 9.15 -21.70
CA PRO A 841 -27.27 10.49 -21.44
C PRO A 841 -27.95 10.62 -20.07
N ASP A 842 -28.93 9.75 -19.76
CA ASP A 842 -29.87 10.06 -18.66
C ASP A 842 -29.46 9.57 -17.26
N ARG A 843 -28.55 8.60 -17.14
CA ARG A 843 -28.26 7.93 -15.85
C ARG A 843 -27.42 8.74 -14.86
N TYR A 844 -26.86 9.87 -15.27
CA TYR A 844 -25.84 10.59 -14.50
C TYR A 844 -26.22 12.02 -14.11
N ASP A 845 -27.34 12.56 -14.62
CA ASP A 845 -27.53 14.02 -14.70
C ASP A 845 -28.38 14.65 -13.58
N GLU A 846 -29.24 13.90 -12.89
CA GLU A 846 -30.01 14.46 -11.75
C GLU A 846 -29.18 14.64 -10.46
N ALA A 847 -28.03 13.95 -10.35
CA ALA A 847 -27.18 13.99 -9.16
C ALA A 847 -26.11 15.11 -9.18
N ARG A 848 -26.32 16.16 -9.99
CA ARG A 848 -25.46 17.36 -10.09
C ARG A 848 -25.41 18.14 -8.76
N LYS A 849 -24.53 17.71 -7.86
CA LYS A 849 -24.03 18.52 -6.72
C LYS A 849 -22.64 19.05 -7.05
N ALA A 850 -22.11 19.94 -6.21
CA ALA A 850 -20.98 20.85 -6.43
C ALA A 850 -19.62 20.28 -6.94
N ALA A 851 -19.54 18.99 -7.28
CA ALA A 851 -18.35 18.29 -7.78
C ALA A 851 -18.29 18.11 -9.32
N GLY A 852 -19.28 18.62 -10.06
CA GLY A 852 -19.36 18.54 -11.52
C GLY A 852 -20.01 17.25 -12.04
N PRO A 853 -19.96 17.00 -13.37
CA PRO A 853 -20.56 15.82 -13.98
C PRO A 853 -19.87 14.52 -13.52
N VAL A 854 -20.65 13.44 -13.41
CA VAL A 854 -20.12 12.13 -13.04
C VAL A 854 -19.38 11.51 -14.24
N PRO A 855 -18.14 11.04 -14.11
CA PRO A 855 -17.43 10.31 -15.16
C PRO A 855 -18.26 9.12 -15.71
N PRO A 856 -18.55 9.06 -17.02
CA PRO A 856 -19.45 8.05 -17.61
C PRO A 856 -18.78 6.68 -17.82
N PHE A 857 -17.45 6.64 -17.76
CA PHE A 857 -16.62 5.44 -17.92
C PHE A 857 -15.70 5.26 -16.72
N GLY A 858 -15.23 4.03 -16.51
CA GLY A 858 -14.27 3.73 -15.47
C GLY A 858 -14.21 2.24 -15.15
N ALA A 859 -13.00 1.72 -15.06
CA ALA A 859 -12.68 0.42 -14.49
C ALA A 859 -11.38 0.54 -13.67
N GLY A 860 -10.99 -0.50 -12.94
CA GLY A 860 -9.68 -0.57 -12.28
C GLY A 860 -9.67 -1.42 -11.02
N THR A 861 -8.54 -1.41 -10.31
CA THR A 861 -8.32 -2.22 -9.10
C THR A 861 -8.92 -1.56 -7.85
N TYR A 862 -10.23 -1.37 -7.84
CA TYR A 862 -10.98 -0.69 -6.76
C TYR A 862 -10.63 -1.23 -5.36
N LEU A 863 -10.56 -2.55 -5.22
CA LEU A 863 -10.32 -3.25 -3.95
C LEU A 863 -8.85 -3.38 -3.53
N ARG A 864 -7.88 -2.80 -4.26
CA ARG A 864 -6.45 -2.97 -3.93
C ARG A 864 -6.11 -2.45 -2.53
N ASP A 865 -6.34 -1.18 -2.25
CA ASP A 865 -5.97 -0.59 -0.95
C ASP A 865 -6.73 -1.23 0.21
N TRP A 866 -7.96 -1.69 -0.01
CA TRP A 866 -8.74 -2.47 0.96
C TRP A 866 -8.12 -3.84 1.23
N TYR A 867 -7.68 -4.53 0.17
CA TYR A 867 -6.90 -5.76 0.30
C TYR A 867 -5.58 -5.52 1.05
N ASP A 868 -4.80 -4.50 0.66
CA ASP A 868 -3.49 -4.23 1.27
C ASP A 868 -3.62 -3.82 2.75
N HIS A 869 -4.63 -3.00 3.09
CA HIS A 869 -4.92 -2.60 4.47
C HIS A 869 -5.36 -3.80 5.33
N ILE A 870 -6.33 -4.61 4.89
CA ILE A 870 -6.76 -5.80 5.64
C ILE A 870 -5.65 -6.84 5.73
N ASN A 871 -4.88 -7.06 4.66
CA ASN A 871 -3.82 -8.07 4.62
C ASN A 871 -2.69 -7.75 5.61
N ARG A 872 -2.36 -6.47 5.83
CA ARG A 872 -1.40 -6.08 6.89
C ARG A 872 -1.89 -6.48 8.27
N GLY A 873 -3.09 -6.07 8.66
CA GLY A 873 -3.65 -6.41 9.98
C GLY A 873 -3.90 -7.92 10.16
N TYR A 874 -4.26 -8.63 9.09
CA TYR A 874 -4.35 -10.09 9.07
C TYR A 874 -2.99 -10.76 9.31
N LEU A 875 -1.95 -10.40 8.56
CA LEU A 875 -0.62 -11.00 8.71
C LEU A 875 0.03 -10.63 10.06
N GLN A 876 -0.22 -9.43 10.59
CA GLN A 876 0.15 -9.08 11.97
C GLN A 876 -0.51 -10.02 12.98
N THR A 877 -1.83 -10.22 12.88
CA THR A 877 -2.57 -11.13 13.79
C THR A 877 -2.07 -12.57 13.67
N MET A 878 -1.74 -13.03 12.46
CA MET A 878 -1.13 -14.35 12.24
C MET A 878 0.29 -14.42 12.83
N ALA A 879 1.09 -13.36 12.76
CA ALA A 879 2.44 -13.32 13.32
C ALA A 879 2.42 -13.38 14.86
N GLU A 880 1.51 -12.64 15.50
CA GLU A 880 1.30 -12.66 16.95
C GLU A 880 0.76 -14.01 17.46
N LEU A 881 0.03 -14.76 16.62
CA LEU A 881 -0.34 -16.16 16.90
C LEU A 881 0.81 -17.16 16.65
N GLY A 882 2.01 -16.70 16.29
CA GLY A 882 3.16 -17.57 16.01
C GLY A 882 3.11 -18.31 14.66
N LEU A 883 2.29 -17.83 13.71
CA LEU A 883 2.00 -18.53 12.44
C LEU A 883 2.75 -17.94 11.22
N VAL A 884 3.71 -17.04 11.42
CA VAL A 884 4.44 -16.39 10.33
C VAL A 884 5.96 -16.56 10.46
N HIS A 885 6.51 -16.32 11.65
CA HIS A 885 7.95 -16.43 11.92
C HIS A 885 8.21 -17.38 13.09
N GLY A 886 9.32 -18.13 13.03
CA GLY A 886 9.81 -18.92 14.16
C GLY A 886 10.64 -18.09 15.15
N GLU A 887 11.12 -18.72 16.22
CA GLU A 887 11.90 -18.07 17.30
C GLU A 887 13.15 -17.31 16.81
N ASN A 888 13.73 -17.75 15.68
CA ASN A 888 14.89 -17.13 15.05
C ASN A 888 14.55 -15.95 14.10
N GLY A 889 13.28 -15.51 14.06
CA GLY A 889 12.79 -14.43 13.19
C GLY A 889 12.66 -14.78 11.71
N LYS A 890 13.01 -15.99 11.28
CA LYS A 890 12.81 -16.45 9.89
C LYS A 890 11.35 -16.87 9.67
N ALA A 891 10.88 -16.73 8.44
CA ALA A 891 9.56 -17.24 8.05
C ALA A 891 9.50 -18.76 8.21
N LEU A 892 8.38 -19.27 8.76
CA LEU A 892 8.18 -20.70 9.00
C LEU A 892 8.25 -21.51 7.69
N ALA A 893 8.96 -22.63 7.72
CA ALA A 893 8.90 -23.65 6.70
C ALA A 893 7.52 -24.34 6.67
N ALA A 894 7.21 -25.03 5.58
CA ALA A 894 5.88 -25.62 5.38
C ALA A 894 5.45 -26.61 6.48
N ARG A 895 6.38 -27.43 7.00
CA ARG A 895 6.12 -28.32 8.14
C ARG A 895 5.87 -27.53 9.43
N GLU A 896 6.80 -26.65 9.80
CA GLU A 896 6.72 -25.81 11.00
C GLU A 896 5.42 -25.00 11.06
N TYR A 897 4.97 -24.48 9.91
CA TYR A 897 3.68 -23.80 9.78
C TYR A 897 2.48 -24.71 10.04
N LEU A 898 2.48 -25.94 9.53
CA LEU A 898 1.38 -26.90 9.75
C LEU A 898 1.32 -27.35 11.21
N ASP A 899 2.48 -27.56 11.84
CA ASP A 899 2.58 -27.95 13.24
C ASP A 899 2.08 -26.81 14.15
N ALA A 900 2.57 -25.58 13.94
CA ALA A 900 2.08 -24.39 14.65
C ALA A 900 0.58 -24.13 14.41
N TRP A 901 0.09 -24.31 13.17
CA TRP A 901 -1.34 -24.18 12.86
C TRP A 901 -2.19 -25.24 13.58
N ALA A 902 -1.68 -26.47 13.73
CA ALA A 902 -2.35 -27.54 14.47
C ALA A 902 -2.44 -27.20 15.97
N GLU A 903 -1.39 -26.65 16.58
CA GLU A 903 -1.42 -26.17 17.97
C GLU A 903 -2.47 -25.07 18.18
N VAL A 904 -2.43 -24.03 17.34
CA VAL A 904 -3.38 -22.91 17.40
C VAL A 904 -4.83 -23.39 17.20
N THR A 905 -5.05 -24.32 16.27
CA THR A 905 -6.39 -24.91 16.03
C THR A 905 -6.85 -25.80 17.18
N ALA A 906 -5.93 -26.48 17.87
CA ALA A 906 -6.21 -27.21 19.11
C ALA A 906 -6.40 -26.31 20.33
N LYS A 907 -6.42 -24.98 20.17
CA LYS A 907 -6.42 -23.96 21.23
C LYS A 907 -5.25 -24.10 22.22
N ARG A 908 -4.14 -24.70 21.79
CA ARG A 908 -2.92 -24.81 22.59
C ARG A 908 -2.07 -23.58 22.29
N ARG A 909 -1.83 -22.75 23.31
CA ARG A 909 -0.91 -21.61 23.17
C ARG A 909 0.52 -22.13 22.95
N PRO A 910 1.35 -21.47 22.12
CA PRO A 910 2.78 -21.70 22.12
C PRO A 910 3.35 -21.39 23.51
N LYS A 911 4.10 -22.33 24.11
CA LYS A 911 4.67 -22.13 25.46
C LYS A 911 5.67 -20.97 25.42
N ASN A 912 5.61 -20.10 26.43
CA ASN A 912 6.53 -18.97 26.66
C ASN A 912 6.49 -17.81 25.62
N VAL A 913 5.61 -17.83 24.62
CA VAL A 913 5.55 -16.78 23.58
C VAL A 913 4.57 -15.64 23.91
N MET A 914 3.42 -15.95 24.52
CA MET A 914 2.33 -14.99 24.73
C MET A 914 1.44 -15.39 25.93
N LYS A 915 0.79 -14.40 26.59
CA LYS A 915 -0.16 -14.66 27.68
C LYS A 915 -1.46 -15.30 27.15
N GLU A 916 -2.20 -15.99 28.02
CA GLU A 916 -3.45 -16.68 27.65
C GLU A 916 -4.48 -15.70 27.07
N ASP A 917 -4.76 -14.62 27.78
CA ASP A 917 -5.71 -13.58 27.38
C ASP A 917 -5.34 -12.91 26.05
N ASP A 918 -4.04 -12.85 25.71
CA ASP A 918 -3.55 -12.24 24.47
C ASP A 918 -3.74 -13.21 23.29
N PHE A 919 -3.50 -14.51 23.52
CA PHE A 919 -3.77 -15.59 22.58
C PHE A 919 -5.26 -15.68 22.24
N GLU A 920 -6.14 -15.71 23.25
CA GLU A 920 -7.58 -15.76 23.03
C GLU A 920 -8.10 -14.52 22.29
N ASN A 921 -7.63 -13.33 22.68
CA ASN A 921 -7.99 -12.09 21.99
C ASN A 921 -7.57 -12.09 20.51
N ASN A 922 -6.40 -12.66 20.18
CA ASN A 922 -5.95 -12.78 18.80
C ASN A 922 -6.72 -13.82 17.98
N LEU A 923 -7.23 -14.89 18.61
CA LEU A 923 -8.17 -15.82 17.96
C LEU A 923 -9.51 -15.13 17.63
N LEU A 924 -10.04 -14.31 18.56
CA LEU A 924 -11.22 -13.49 18.33
C LEU A 924 -10.98 -12.49 17.18
N LEU A 925 -9.84 -11.78 17.20
CA LEU A 925 -9.47 -10.82 16.16
C LEU A 925 -9.37 -11.49 14.78
N LEU A 926 -8.74 -12.66 14.68
CA LEU A 926 -8.65 -13.44 13.45
C LEU A 926 -10.03 -13.84 12.91
N ALA A 927 -10.97 -14.20 13.79
CA ALA A 927 -12.36 -14.48 13.41
C ALA A 927 -13.08 -13.22 12.90
N ALA A 928 -12.93 -12.09 13.59
CA ALA A 928 -13.52 -10.81 13.18
C ALA A 928 -13.03 -10.34 11.81
N ILE A 929 -11.72 -10.47 11.52
CA ILE A 929 -11.11 -10.14 10.23
C ILE A 929 -11.74 -10.96 9.10
N LYS A 930 -11.82 -12.28 9.27
CA LYS A 930 -12.41 -13.20 8.28
C LYS A 930 -13.89 -12.88 8.02
N GLN A 931 -14.65 -12.54 9.06
CA GLN A 931 -16.06 -12.17 8.92
C GLN A 931 -16.28 -10.78 8.31
N ASN A 932 -15.40 -9.79 8.57
CA ASN A 932 -15.45 -8.48 7.91
C ASN A 932 -15.30 -8.63 6.38
N VAL A 933 -14.31 -9.41 5.95
CA VAL A 933 -14.06 -9.73 4.54
C VAL A 933 -15.22 -10.47 3.91
N LYS A 934 -15.68 -11.58 4.52
CA LYS A 934 -16.79 -12.40 4.00
C LYS A 934 -18.08 -11.59 3.90
N GLY A 935 -18.40 -10.83 4.94
CA GLY A 935 -19.59 -9.99 5.02
C GLY A 935 -19.58 -8.85 4.00
N ALA A 936 -18.46 -8.15 3.84
CA ALA A 936 -18.36 -7.02 2.91
C ALA A 936 -18.47 -7.46 1.45
N ILE A 937 -17.86 -8.59 1.07
CA ILE A 937 -18.03 -9.17 -0.28
C ILE A 937 -19.47 -9.65 -0.49
N GLY A 938 -20.11 -10.23 0.52
CA GLY A 938 -21.52 -10.64 0.46
C GLY A 938 -22.49 -9.48 0.26
N LYS A 939 -22.20 -8.31 0.85
CA LYS A 939 -23.05 -7.11 0.75
C LYS A 939 -23.18 -6.52 -0.66
N TYR A 940 -22.25 -6.83 -1.57
CA TYR A 940 -22.35 -6.47 -2.99
C TYR A 940 -23.61 -7.00 -3.66
N GLN A 941 -24.18 -8.11 -3.16
CA GLN A 941 -25.39 -8.74 -3.69
C GLN A 941 -26.44 -8.88 -2.57
N GLU A 942 -26.53 -7.88 -1.68
CA GLU A 942 -27.49 -7.88 -0.58
C GLU A 942 -28.94 -7.90 -1.12
N GLY A 943 -29.64 -9.00 -0.82
CA GLY A 943 -31.05 -9.16 -1.17
C GLY A 943 -31.98 -8.21 -0.41
N PRO A 944 -33.27 -8.18 -0.77
CA PRO A 944 -34.26 -7.40 -0.08
C PRO A 944 -34.45 -7.89 1.36
N HIS A 945 -34.57 -6.94 2.29
CA HIS A 945 -35.13 -7.20 3.61
C HIS A 945 -36.62 -6.89 3.58
N ASP A 946 -37.45 -7.69 4.24
CA ASP A 946 -38.91 -7.54 4.18
C ASP A 946 -39.46 -6.61 5.25
N TYR A 947 -39.39 -5.31 5.00
CA TYR A 947 -40.09 -4.27 5.78
C TYR A 947 -41.39 -3.87 5.09
N GLY A 948 -42.29 -4.84 4.93
CA GLY A 948 -43.51 -4.69 4.14
C GLY A 948 -43.29 -4.70 2.62
N ARG A 949 -42.05 -4.94 2.14
CA ARG A 949 -41.73 -5.03 0.70
C ARG A 949 -42.61 -6.07 0.00
N ARG A 950 -42.92 -7.20 0.64
CA ARG A 950 -43.79 -8.23 0.04
C ARG A 950 -45.16 -7.70 -0.41
N ALA A 951 -45.68 -6.63 0.20
CA ALA A 951 -46.93 -5.97 -0.23
C ALA A 951 -46.78 -5.15 -1.54
N LEU A 952 -45.55 -4.76 -1.91
CA LEU A 952 -45.23 -4.03 -3.15
C LEU A 952 -44.91 -4.95 -4.34
N GLY A 953 -44.93 -6.28 -4.14
CA GLY A 953 -44.63 -7.27 -5.17
C GLY A 953 -43.25 -7.92 -5.06
N LYS A 954 -43.10 -9.10 -5.67
CA LYS A 954 -41.91 -9.97 -5.56
C LYS A 954 -40.61 -9.30 -6.03
N ASN A 955 -40.69 -8.46 -7.07
CA ASN A 955 -39.53 -7.84 -7.72
C ASN A 955 -39.42 -6.32 -7.47
N ALA A 956 -40.17 -5.77 -6.50
CA ALA A 956 -40.12 -4.34 -6.15
C ALA A 956 -38.71 -3.84 -5.75
N ARG A 957 -38.33 -2.63 -6.18
CA ARG A 957 -37.02 -2.02 -5.84
C ARG A 957 -36.85 -1.88 -4.31
N TRP A 958 -35.63 -2.05 -3.79
CA TRP A 958 -35.32 -1.90 -2.36
C TRP A 958 -34.08 -1.05 -2.10
N LYS A 959 -34.01 -0.43 -0.90
CA LYS A 959 -33.02 0.56 -0.45
C LYS A 959 -31.54 0.17 -0.59
N ALA A 960 -31.21 -1.11 -0.79
CA ALA A 960 -29.81 -1.52 -1.03
C ALA A 960 -29.36 -1.20 -2.47
N LEU A 961 -30.28 -1.18 -3.44
CA LEU A 961 -30.03 -0.86 -4.84
C LEU A 961 -29.66 0.61 -5.05
N ASP A 962 -29.97 1.47 -4.08
CA ASP A 962 -29.69 2.91 -4.12
C ASP A 962 -28.31 3.25 -3.51
N ARG A 963 -27.44 2.24 -3.36
CA ARG A 963 -26.06 2.40 -2.86
C ARG A 963 -25.05 2.13 -3.97
N PRO A 964 -24.00 2.96 -4.16
CA PRO A 964 -22.96 2.73 -5.18
C PRO A 964 -22.20 1.40 -5.07
N ASP A 965 -22.20 0.79 -3.89
CA ASP A 965 -21.54 -0.46 -3.49
C ASP A 965 -22.48 -1.66 -3.42
N TRP A 966 -23.69 -1.57 -3.96
CA TRP A 966 -24.44 -2.77 -4.38
C TRP A 966 -24.04 -3.05 -5.83
N ARG A 967 -23.25 -4.10 -6.04
CA ARG A 967 -22.51 -4.41 -7.27
C ARG A 967 -22.39 -5.92 -7.45
N PRO A 968 -23.45 -6.63 -7.88
CA PRO A 968 -23.40 -8.08 -8.08
C PRO A 968 -22.31 -8.47 -9.11
N ASP A 969 -22.03 -7.59 -10.08
CA ASP A 969 -20.92 -7.73 -11.03
C ASP A 969 -19.54 -7.77 -10.34
N HIS A 970 -19.35 -7.05 -9.23
CA HIS A 970 -18.10 -7.13 -8.46
C HIS A 970 -17.97 -8.47 -7.75
N ARG A 971 -19.06 -8.95 -7.12
CA ARG A 971 -19.07 -10.26 -6.46
C ARG A 971 -18.80 -11.38 -7.47
N ALA A 972 -19.49 -11.37 -8.61
CA ALA A 972 -19.29 -12.32 -9.69
C ALA A 972 -17.83 -12.29 -10.20
N ALA A 973 -17.25 -11.12 -10.47
CA ALA A 973 -15.86 -11.00 -10.92
C ALA A 973 -14.84 -11.53 -9.89
N ILE A 974 -15.08 -11.33 -8.58
CA ILE A 974 -14.24 -11.87 -7.50
C ILE A 974 -14.33 -13.39 -7.45
N ILE A 975 -15.53 -13.96 -7.52
CA ILE A 975 -15.77 -15.41 -7.50
C ILE A 975 -15.18 -16.07 -8.74
N ALA A 976 -15.48 -15.55 -9.93
CA ALA A 976 -14.92 -16.01 -11.21
C ALA A 976 -13.40 -16.05 -11.18
N ARG A 977 -12.75 -14.99 -10.67
CA ARG A 977 -11.30 -14.94 -10.53
C ARG A 977 -10.78 -15.94 -9.50
N SER A 978 -11.45 -16.10 -8.37
CA SER A 978 -11.07 -17.07 -7.34
C SER A 978 -11.16 -18.51 -7.87
N ARG A 979 -12.29 -18.87 -8.49
CA ARG A 979 -12.53 -20.15 -9.18
C ARG A 979 -11.49 -20.41 -10.27
N ALA A 980 -11.14 -19.38 -11.06
CA ALA A 980 -10.12 -19.50 -12.09
C ALA A 980 -8.69 -19.65 -11.52
N VAL A 981 -8.38 -19.07 -10.35
CA VAL A 981 -7.09 -19.29 -9.66
C VAL A 981 -7.05 -20.68 -9.03
N MET A 982 -8.12 -21.11 -8.38
CA MET A 982 -8.26 -22.44 -7.78
C MET A 982 -8.07 -23.54 -8.84
N ASN A 983 -8.78 -23.45 -9.97
CA ASN A 983 -8.66 -24.45 -11.04
C ASN A 983 -7.26 -24.51 -11.67
N ARG A 984 -6.57 -23.36 -11.83
CA ARG A 984 -5.15 -23.38 -12.23
C ARG A 984 -4.26 -24.15 -11.25
N LYS A 985 -4.50 -24.00 -9.94
CA LYS A 985 -3.77 -24.77 -8.91
C LYS A 985 -4.12 -26.25 -8.93
N ILE A 986 -5.41 -26.60 -9.07
CA ILE A 986 -5.86 -28.00 -9.21
C ILE A 986 -5.18 -28.66 -10.42
N MET A 987 -5.21 -28.01 -11.59
CA MET A 987 -4.56 -28.52 -12.81
C MET A 987 -3.04 -28.63 -12.67
N ALA A 988 -2.39 -27.69 -11.97
CA ALA A 988 -0.96 -27.75 -11.68
C ALA A 988 -0.60 -28.92 -10.73
N THR A 989 -1.40 -29.14 -9.68
CA THR A 989 -1.26 -30.30 -8.77
C THR A 989 -1.46 -31.61 -9.51
N ALA A 990 -2.56 -31.74 -10.25
CA ALA A 990 -2.84 -32.90 -11.08
C ALA A 990 -1.68 -33.24 -12.05
N LYS A 991 -1.06 -32.21 -12.65
CA LYS A 991 0.10 -32.38 -13.53
C LYS A 991 1.41 -32.72 -12.79
N ALA A 992 1.58 -32.25 -11.55
CA ALA A 992 2.81 -32.44 -10.79
C ALA A 992 2.84 -33.75 -9.98
N THR A 993 1.69 -34.21 -9.48
CA THR A 993 1.59 -35.33 -8.54
C THR A 993 0.66 -36.45 -9.00
N GLY A 994 -0.05 -36.27 -10.12
CA GLY A 994 -1.14 -37.16 -10.55
C GLY A 994 -2.45 -36.98 -9.76
N ALA A 995 -2.40 -36.42 -8.55
CA ALA A 995 -3.52 -36.36 -7.63
C ALA A 995 -4.70 -35.53 -8.17
N ARG A 996 -5.90 -36.14 -8.16
CA ARG A 996 -7.15 -35.51 -8.58
C ARG A 996 -8.03 -35.24 -7.37
N PRO A 997 -8.78 -34.12 -7.33
CA PRO A 997 -9.71 -33.87 -6.25
C PRO A 997 -10.82 -34.92 -6.25
N LEU A 998 -11.26 -35.30 -5.04
CA LEU A 998 -12.44 -36.12 -4.78
C LEU A 998 -13.64 -35.25 -4.42
N GLY A 999 -13.39 -34.10 -3.81
CA GLY A 999 -14.38 -33.08 -3.50
C GLY A 999 -13.75 -31.69 -3.51
N VAL A 1000 -14.51 -30.69 -3.93
CA VAL A 1000 -14.17 -29.26 -3.93
C VAL A 1000 -15.34 -28.49 -3.34
N ASN A 1001 -15.04 -27.57 -2.44
CA ASN A 1001 -15.95 -26.59 -1.85
C ASN A 1001 -15.34 -25.19 -2.01
N VAL A 1002 -16.02 -24.15 -1.49
CA VAL A 1002 -15.65 -22.72 -1.58
C VAL A 1002 -14.15 -22.45 -1.38
N ASP A 1003 -13.57 -23.01 -0.33
CA ASP A 1003 -12.19 -22.84 0.11
C ASP A 1003 -11.47 -24.18 0.38
N CYS A 1004 -12.19 -25.28 0.62
CA CYS A 1004 -11.62 -26.60 0.90
C CYS A 1004 -11.63 -27.56 -0.30
N ILE A 1005 -10.60 -28.40 -0.43
CA ILE A 1005 -10.48 -29.46 -1.44
C ILE A 1005 -10.00 -30.75 -0.76
N ALA A 1006 -10.67 -31.86 -1.05
CA ALA A 1006 -10.33 -33.20 -0.55
C ALA A 1006 -9.61 -34.03 -1.63
N TYR A 1007 -8.52 -34.70 -1.24
CA TYR A 1007 -7.70 -35.57 -2.10
C TYR A 1007 -7.48 -36.95 -1.46
N ALA A 1008 -7.43 -38.01 -2.27
CA ALA A 1008 -6.86 -39.29 -1.83
C ALA A 1008 -5.36 -39.11 -1.53
N SER A 1009 -4.83 -39.80 -0.53
CA SER A 1009 -3.46 -39.59 -0.06
C SER A 1009 -2.78 -40.84 0.51
N PRO A 1010 -1.50 -41.09 0.17
CA PRO A 1010 -0.69 -42.14 0.78
C PRO A 1010 -0.26 -41.81 2.22
N THR A 1011 -0.31 -40.53 2.62
CA THR A 1011 0.09 -40.07 3.97
C THR A 1011 -1.01 -39.20 4.61
N PRO A 1012 -1.04 -39.07 5.96
CA PRO A 1012 -2.01 -38.22 6.65
C PRO A 1012 -1.61 -36.73 6.64
N ASP A 1013 -0.96 -36.27 5.57
CA ASP A 1013 -0.35 -34.94 5.48
C ASP A 1013 -0.46 -34.38 4.05
N ILE A 1014 -0.40 -33.06 3.92
CA ILE A 1014 -0.65 -32.35 2.65
C ILE A 1014 0.64 -31.92 1.94
N LEU A 1015 1.83 -32.07 2.53
CA LEU A 1015 3.06 -31.52 1.94
C LEU A 1015 3.32 -32.04 0.52
N TRP A 1016 3.09 -33.33 0.26
CA TRP A 1016 3.28 -33.94 -1.06
C TRP A 1016 2.33 -33.40 -2.16
N LEU A 1017 1.19 -32.80 -1.78
CA LEU A 1017 0.24 -32.13 -2.69
C LEU A 1017 0.63 -30.68 -3.00
N THR A 1018 1.69 -30.15 -2.40
CA THR A 1018 2.00 -28.71 -2.36
C THR A 1018 3.45 -28.40 -2.73
N GLY A 1019 3.79 -27.11 -2.83
CA GLY A 1019 5.16 -26.64 -3.05
C GLY A 1019 5.65 -26.70 -4.50
N HIS A 1020 4.92 -27.35 -5.39
CA HIS A 1020 5.23 -27.43 -6.83
C HIS A 1020 4.79 -26.17 -7.61
N SER A 1021 5.39 -25.96 -8.78
CA SER A 1021 5.25 -24.73 -9.56
C SER A 1021 3.83 -24.53 -10.10
N GLY A 1022 3.21 -23.41 -9.73
CA GLY A 1022 1.82 -23.07 -10.08
C GLY A 1022 0.75 -23.71 -9.20
N GLY A 1023 1.14 -24.54 -8.23
CA GLY A 1023 0.26 -25.31 -7.36
C GLY A 1023 -0.24 -24.60 -6.11
N PHE A 1024 -0.64 -25.43 -5.15
CA PHE A 1024 -0.90 -25.00 -3.78
C PHE A 1024 0.41 -24.79 -3.01
N THR A 1025 0.44 -23.80 -2.13
CA THR A 1025 1.60 -23.45 -1.31
C THR A 1025 1.12 -23.36 0.13
N VAL A 1026 1.78 -24.08 1.03
CA VAL A 1026 1.48 -24.06 2.47
C VAL A 1026 1.95 -22.73 3.08
N GLY A 1027 1.17 -22.15 3.99
CA GLY A 1027 1.57 -20.98 4.77
C GLY A 1027 0.44 -20.01 5.11
N PRO A 1028 0.77 -18.89 5.78
CA PRO A 1028 -0.23 -17.99 6.38
C PRO A 1028 -0.90 -17.01 5.41
N ASN A 1029 -0.37 -16.79 4.21
CA ASN A 1029 -0.87 -15.73 3.31
C ASN A 1029 -2.27 -16.04 2.75
N PRO A 1030 -3.10 -15.03 2.45
CA PRO A 1030 -4.32 -15.27 1.68
C PRO A 1030 -4.03 -15.98 0.35
N GLY A 1031 -4.82 -17.02 0.05
CA GLY A 1031 -4.64 -17.87 -1.13
C GLY A 1031 -3.58 -18.97 -0.98
N PHE A 1032 -2.86 -19.04 0.15
CA PHE A 1032 -2.06 -20.20 0.56
C PHE A 1032 -2.95 -21.21 1.28
N VAL A 1033 -2.45 -22.43 1.49
CA VAL A 1033 -3.21 -23.53 2.08
C VAL A 1033 -2.74 -23.92 3.48
N LYS A 1034 -3.66 -24.50 4.23
CA LYS A 1034 -3.45 -25.23 5.48
C LYS A 1034 -4.11 -26.60 5.39
N MET A 1035 -3.78 -27.50 6.32
CA MET A 1035 -4.54 -28.74 6.50
C MET A 1035 -5.86 -28.44 7.23
N GLU A 1036 -6.96 -29.00 6.73
CA GLU A 1036 -8.31 -28.82 7.30
C GLU A 1036 -8.79 -30.07 8.05
N GLY A 1037 -8.39 -31.26 7.59
CA GLY A 1037 -8.72 -32.55 8.21
C GLY A 1037 -8.09 -33.72 7.48
N VAL A 1038 -8.09 -34.88 8.14
CA VAL A 1038 -7.63 -36.17 7.62
C VAL A 1038 -8.68 -37.22 8.00
N GLN A 1039 -9.07 -38.05 7.05
CA GLN A 1039 -10.11 -39.08 7.18
C GLN A 1039 -9.68 -40.38 6.49
N SER A 1040 -10.42 -41.48 6.70
CA SER A 1040 -10.21 -42.74 5.97
C SER A 1040 -10.91 -42.74 4.60
N MET A 1041 -10.52 -43.68 3.74
CA MET A 1041 -11.24 -43.95 2.48
C MET A 1041 -12.69 -44.43 2.75
N ASP A 1042 -12.92 -45.22 3.81
CA ASP A 1042 -14.27 -45.67 4.17
C ASP A 1042 -15.20 -44.51 4.54
N TRP A 1043 -14.69 -43.52 5.28
CA TRP A 1043 -15.42 -42.30 5.61
C TRP A 1043 -15.82 -41.52 4.34
N LEU A 1044 -14.93 -41.45 3.35
CA LEU A 1044 -15.22 -40.81 2.06
C LEU A 1044 -16.36 -41.53 1.35
N LEU A 1045 -16.28 -42.86 1.21
CA LEU A 1045 -17.30 -43.66 0.53
C LEU A 1045 -18.67 -43.53 1.22
N GLN A 1046 -18.72 -43.55 2.56
CA GLN A 1046 -19.95 -43.30 3.32
C GLN A 1046 -20.48 -41.87 3.11
N THR A 1047 -19.61 -40.87 3.05
CA THR A 1047 -19.99 -39.46 2.85
C THR A 1047 -20.56 -39.23 1.45
N ILE A 1048 -19.95 -39.80 0.41
CA ILE A 1048 -20.43 -39.74 -0.97
C ILE A 1048 -21.74 -40.52 -1.13
N ALA A 1049 -21.86 -41.71 -0.54
CA ALA A 1049 -23.10 -42.50 -0.55
C ALA A 1049 -24.28 -41.78 0.14
N ALA A 1050 -23.99 -40.93 1.13
CA ALA A 1050 -24.96 -40.04 1.76
C ALA A 1050 -25.29 -38.77 0.93
N GLY A 1051 -24.75 -38.63 -0.29
CA GLY A 1051 -24.94 -37.49 -1.17
C GLY A 1051 -24.25 -36.20 -0.69
N LYS A 1052 -23.29 -36.30 0.23
CA LYS A 1052 -22.61 -35.14 0.84
C LYS A 1052 -21.25 -34.91 0.17
N ASN A 1053 -20.89 -33.63 -0.01
CA ASN A 1053 -19.58 -33.25 -0.54
C ASN A 1053 -18.49 -33.46 0.53
N PRO A 1054 -17.48 -34.33 0.33
CA PRO A 1054 -16.45 -34.59 1.33
C PRO A 1054 -15.67 -33.35 1.77
N ALA A 1055 -15.39 -32.41 0.85
CA ALA A 1055 -14.68 -31.17 1.17
C ALA A 1055 -15.50 -30.22 2.07
N SER A 1056 -16.80 -30.48 2.27
CA SER A 1056 -17.63 -29.77 3.26
C SER A 1056 -17.70 -30.46 4.63
N GLN A 1057 -17.21 -31.70 4.77
CA GLN A 1057 -17.38 -32.53 5.96
C GLN A 1057 -16.05 -32.97 6.60
N ILE A 1058 -14.92 -32.84 5.88
CA ILE A 1058 -13.61 -33.42 6.25
C ILE A 1058 -13.06 -32.96 7.61
N LYS A 1059 -13.47 -31.78 8.07
CA LYS A 1059 -13.15 -31.20 9.38
C LYS A 1059 -13.86 -31.91 10.55
N ASP A 1060 -15.10 -32.33 10.33
CA ASP A 1060 -16.04 -32.70 11.40
C ASP A 1060 -16.04 -34.20 11.71
N GLY A 1061 -15.32 -35.02 10.93
CA GLY A 1061 -15.16 -36.47 11.13
C GLY A 1061 -14.36 -36.88 12.38
N ARG A 1062 -14.33 -36.06 13.44
CA ARG A 1062 -14.16 -36.55 14.81
C ARG A 1062 -15.53 -36.95 15.37
N THR A 1063 -16.04 -38.08 14.90
CA THR A 1063 -17.13 -38.80 15.59
C THR A 1063 -16.96 -40.30 15.43
N SER A 1064 -17.25 -41.04 16.51
CA SER A 1064 -17.49 -42.49 16.59
C SER A 1064 -16.42 -43.46 16.06
N ALA A 1065 -15.30 -43.55 16.80
CA ALA A 1065 -14.67 -44.84 17.14
C ALA A 1065 -13.86 -44.66 18.44
N ALA A 1066 -14.33 -45.05 19.63
CA ALA A 1066 -15.60 -45.67 20.01
C ALA A 1066 -15.92 -45.33 21.47
N ARG A 1067 -17.20 -45.37 21.87
CA ARG A 1067 -17.69 -45.96 23.15
C ARG A 1067 -19.21 -45.82 23.33
N ASP A 1068 -19.68 -46.68 24.20
CA ASP A 1068 -21.04 -46.79 24.73
C ASP A 1068 -21.52 -45.48 25.38
N GLY A 1069 -22.84 -45.34 25.54
CA GLY A 1069 -23.46 -44.06 25.85
C GLY A 1069 -23.28 -43.55 27.27
N GLU A 1070 -23.14 -42.24 27.38
CA GLU A 1070 -23.56 -41.35 28.47
C GLU A 1070 -23.91 -39.97 27.85
#